data_AF-A0A9Q0PDI7-F1
#
_entry.id   AF-A0A9Q0PDI7-F1
#
_cell.length_a   1.000
_cell.length_b   1.000
_cell.length_c   1.000
_cell.angle_alpha   90.00
_cell.angle_beta   90.00
_cell.angle_gamma   90.00
#
_symmetry.space_group_name_H-M   'P 1'
#
loop_
_entity.id
_entity.type
_entity.pdbx_description
1 polymer ?
#
loop_
_entity_poly.entity_id
_entity_poly.type
_entity_poly.pdbx_seq_one_letter_code
_entity_poly.pdbx_strand_id
1 'polypeptide(L)'
;MLSLSSCHVKIGIQRTNSVGRIFDFGLNVNENLPNSEEALRRGEYAVIRSLIRVLEGGVEGKKQVDKVIDKCASMQNLREAIGNYRNSILHQPDEMKREASLSFFVEYLERYYFLVCFAVYIHSVRDALRSSSFGRSSFADWMQARPELYSIIRRLLRRDPMGALGYASIKPSPMGIVESADGRPHEMGVVAALRNGEVLGSQTVLKSDHCPGCQNPSLPERVDGAPNFREVPGFPVYGVANPTIDGILSVIRRIGSTKGGRPILWHNMREEPVIYINGKPFVLREVERPFKNMLEYTGIGRERVERMEARLKEDILREAESYGGAIMVIHETDDGQIIDAWEHVNSDSIKTPLEVFKCLDTDGFPIKYARVPITDGKAPKSSDFDTVAMNIASASRDTAFVFNCQMGRGRTTTGTVIACLLKLRIDHGRPIRVLADDMNHEEVESGSSSGEETGGDSAATSADVAGVKTDMEQGRAFGIDDILLLWKITRLFDNGKECREALDAIIDMCSALQNIREAVLRYRKVVNQQHVEPRVRTVALSRGAEYLERYFRLIAFAAYLGSEAFDGFCGQGESRMTFKSWLHQRPEVQAIKWSIRLRPGRFFTIPEGLRTPQESQHGDAVMEATVRVRNGSVLGKGSILKMYFFPGQRTSSHIQIHGAPNVYKVDGYPVYSMATPTIAGAKEVLAYLKAKPKIEGSLAQKVILTDLREEAAVYIDGTPFVIRELNKPVDTLKHVGITGPVLELMEARLKEDIVSEIRRSGGRMLLHREEYDPASNQSCIIGYWENISADDVKTPAELYAALKDEGYDMTYRRIPLAGEREALASDVDAIQYCKDE
;
A
#
# COMPACT_ATOMS: atom_id res chain seq x y z
N MET A 1 -21.91 -29.14 59.16
CA MET A 1 -20.64 -29.70 58.68
C MET A 1 -20.98 -30.72 57.59
N LEU A 2 -21.09 -30.25 56.35
CA LEU A 2 -21.27 -31.07 55.13
C LEU A 2 -20.84 -30.22 53.93
N SER A 3 -20.18 -30.90 53.00
CA SER A 3 -19.62 -30.51 51.70
C SER A 3 -20.45 -29.56 50.85
N LEU A 4 -19.78 -28.65 50.11
CA LEU A 4 -20.07 -28.35 48.70
C LEU A 4 -18.84 -27.77 47.99
N SER A 5 -18.49 -28.40 46.88
CA SER A 5 -17.39 -28.13 45.94
C SER A 5 -17.61 -26.88 45.07
N SER A 6 -16.58 -26.06 44.86
CA SER A 6 -16.55 -24.98 43.87
C SER A 6 -15.45 -25.25 42.84
N CYS A 7 -15.86 -25.52 41.60
CA CYS A 7 -14.98 -25.60 40.43
C CYS A 7 -14.67 -24.19 39.91
N HIS A 8 -13.41 -23.77 40.00
CA HIS A 8 -12.90 -22.61 39.27
C HIS A 8 -12.33 -23.06 37.91
N VAL A 9 -13.05 -22.75 36.83
CA VAL A 9 -12.57 -22.93 35.45
C VAL A 9 -11.66 -21.75 35.09
N LYS A 10 -10.34 -21.97 35.12
CA LYS A 10 -9.34 -21.07 34.52
C LYS A 10 -9.41 -21.20 32.99
N ILE A 11 -10.00 -20.22 32.29
CA ILE A 11 -9.82 -20.08 30.83
C ILE A 11 -8.55 -19.26 30.58
N GLY A 12 -7.40 -19.90 30.78
CA GLY A 12 -6.10 -19.45 30.30
C GLY A 12 -5.64 -20.42 29.23
N ILE A 13 -5.57 -19.98 27.98
CA ILE A 13 -5.07 -20.81 26.88
C ILE A 13 -3.54 -20.82 26.94
N GLN A 14 -2.95 -22.01 27.12
CA GLN A 14 -1.52 -22.25 26.99
C GLN A 14 -1.05 -21.94 25.56
N ARG A 15 0.12 -21.28 25.44
CA ARG A 15 0.92 -21.37 24.21
C ARG A 15 1.29 -22.83 24.03
N THR A 16 0.66 -23.51 23.08
CA THR A 16 0.96 -24.91 22.78
C THR A 16 2.22 -24.98 21.91
N ASN A 17 3.35 -25.40 22.48
CA ASN A 17 4.48 -25.96 21.74
C ASN A 17 4.16 -27.40 21.27
N SER A 18 2.96 -27.63 20.72
CA SER A 18 2.56 -28.97 20.30
C SER A 18 3.04 -29.22 18.88
N VAL A 19 4.12 -29.99 18.81
CA VAL A 19 4.63 -30.72 17.65
C VAL A 19 3.47 -31.42 16.95
N GLY A 20 3.19 -31.05 15.70
CA GLY A 20 2.31 -31.83 14.83
C GLY A 20 2.99 -33.15 14.51
N ARG A 21 2.40 -34.27 14.92
CA ARG A 21 2.76 -35.59 14.39
C ARG A 21 2.40 -35.62 12.91
N ILE A 22 3.40 -35.99 12.12
CA ILE A 22 3.39 -36.12 10.66
C ILE A 22 2.50 -37.31 10.28
N PHE A 23 1.56 -37.09 9.37
CA PHE A 23 0.88 -38.17 8.64
C PHE A 23 1.89 -38.85 7.71
N ASP A 24 1.85 -40.18 7.69
CA ASP A 24 2.62 -41.05 6.79
C ASP A 24 2.65 -40.54 5.35
N PHE A 25 3.80 -40.73 4.70
CA PHE A 25 4.10 -40.37 3.32
C PHE A 25 3.05 -40.94 2.34
N GLY A 26 2.15 -40.07 1.89
CA GLY A 26 1.18 -40.32 0.83
C GLY A 26 0.61 -39.00 0.33
N LEU A 27 1.42 -38.19 -0.36
CA LEU A 27 1.03 -36.84 -0.77
C LEU A 27 0.38 -36.81 -2.15
N ASN A 28 -0.90 -36.43 -2.17
CA ASN A 28 -1.61 -35.95 -3.34
C ASN A 28 -1.15 -34.50 -3.63
N VAL A 29 0.02 -34.34 -4.26
CA VAL A 29 0.68 -33.03 -4.52
C VAL A 29 -0.23 -32.02 -5.24
N ASN A 30 -1.28 -32.50 -5.93
CA ASN A 30 -2.29 -31.65 -6.59
C ASN A 30 -3.10 -30.76 -5.64
N GLU A 31 -3.28 -31.13 -4.37
CA GLU A 31 -4.09 -30.35 -3.41
C GLU A 31 -3.37 -29.12 -2.83
N ASN A 32 -2.04 -29.04 -3.00
CA ASN A 32 -1.21 -27.92 -2.53
C ASN A 32 -0.61 -27.11 -3.71
N LEU A 33 -1.10 -27.34 -4.93
CA LEU A 33 -0.65 -26.59 -6.10
C LEU A 33 -1.17 -25.14 -6.03
N PRO A 34 -0.31 -24.12 -6.24
CA PRO A 34 -0.72 -22.72 -6.22
C PRO A 34 -1.75 -22.37 -7.28
N ASN A 35 -2.69 -21.50 -6.91
CA ASN A 35 -3.81 -21.08 -7.75
C ASN A 35 -4.71 -22.24 -8.21
N SER A 36 -4.55 -23.43 -7.62
CA SER A 36 -5.57 -24.49 -7.70
C SER A 36 -6.88 -23.93 -7.18
N GLU A 37 -7.99 -24.46 -7.71
CA GLU A 37 -9.32 -24.07 -7.25
C GLU A 37 -9.46 -24.26 -5.72
N GLU A 38 -8.75 -25.24 -5.17
CA GLU A 38 -8.75 -25.56 -3.76
C GLU A 38 -7.93 -24.59 -2.90
N ALA A 39 -6.72 -24.18 -3.33
CA ALA A 39 -5.95 -23.13 -2.66
C ALA A 39 -6.71 -21.79 -2.65
N LEU A 40 -7.43 -21.48 -3.75
CA LEU A 40 -8.27 -20.29 -3.84
C LEU A 40 -9.48 -20.37 -2.89
N ARG A 41 -10.11 -21.55 -2.74
CA ARG A 41 -11.17 -21.78 -1.73
C ARG A 41 -10.63 -21.60 -0.30
N ARG A 42 -9.36 -21.91 -0.04
CA ARG A 42 -8.66 -21.62 1.23
C ARG A 42 -8.30 -20.13 1.41
N GLY A 43 -8.60 -19.28 0.43
CA GLY A 43 -8.33 -17.84 0.48
C GLY A 43 -6.88 -17.46 0.20
N GLU A 44 -6.09 -18.32 -0.45
CA GLU A 44 -4.66 -18.13 -0.71
C GLU A 44 -4.37 -17.25 -1.93
N TYR A 45 -5.03 -16.10 -2.00
CA TYR A 45 -4.80 -15.10 -3.04
C TYR A 45 -3.42 -14.45 -2.87
N ALA A 46 -2.77 -14.03 -3.97
CA ALA A 46 -1.45 -13.40 -3.93
C ALA A 46 -1.36 -12.24 -2.92
N VAL A 47 -2.37 -11.37 -2.88
CA VAL A 47 -2.46 -10.25 -1.92
C VAL A 47 -2.51 -10.72 -0.46
N ILE A 48 -3.16 -11.86 -0.17
CA ILE A 48 -3.26 -12.43 1.18
C ILE A 48 -1.97 -13.16 1.56
N ARG A 49 -1.35 -13.89 0.61
CA ARG A 49 -0.03 -14.51 0.82
C ARG A 49 1.02 -13.46 1.16
N SER A 50 1.03 -12.34 0.42
CA SER A 50 1.88 -11.19 0.71
C SER A 50 1.62 -10.58 2.09
N LEU A 51 0.36 -10.46 2.48
CA LEU A 51 -0.04 -9.93 3.78
C LEU A 51 0.54 -10.75 4.94
N ILE A 52 0.30 -12.07 4.92
CA ILE A 52 0.65 -12.94 6.04
C ILE A 52 2.16 -13.07 6.23
N ARG A 53 2.97 -12.88 5.17
CA ARG A 53 4.44 -12.83 5.25
C ARG A 53 4.94 -11.58 5.97
N VAL A 54 4.37 -10.43 5.59
CA VAL A 54 4.76 -9.13 6.16
C VAL A 54 4.29 -8.97 7.61
N LEU A 55 3.18 -9.60 7.99
CA LEU A 55 2.67 -9.56 9.35
C LEU A 55 3.35 -10.59 10.27
N GLU A 56 3.86 -10.11 11.41
CA GLU A 56 4.22 -10.97 12.54
C GLU A 56 2.95 -11.64 13.09
N GLY A 57 2.89 -12.97 13.06
CA GLY A 57 1.67 -13.72 13.41
C GLY A 57 0.59 -13.71 12.32
N GLY A 58 0.91 -13.32 11.08
CA GLY A 58 -0.04 -13.24 9.97
C GLY A 58 -0.77 -14.55 9.65
N VAL A 59 -0.04 -15.69 9.69
CA VAL A 59 -0.61 -17.02 9.43
C VAL A 59 -1.67 -17.39 10.48
N GLU A 60 -1.38 -17.20 11.76
CA GLU A 60 -2.32 -17.48 12.84
C GLU A 60 -3.50 -16.50 12.83
N GLY A 61 -3.24 -15.21 12.53
CA GLY A 61 -4.27 -14.20 12.32
C GLY A 61 -5.25 -14.61 11.22
N LYS A 62 -4.75 -15.04 10.06
CA LYS A 62 -5.56 -15.56 8.96
C LYS A 62 -6.39 -16.78 9.39
N LYS A 63 -5.75 -17.78 10.01
CA LYS A 63 -6.43 -18.99 10.48
C LYS A 63 -7.59 -18.70 11.43
N GLN A 64 -7.44 -17.71 12.30
CA GLN A 64 -8.51 -17.28 13.20
C GLN A 64 -9.63 -16.55 12.47
N VAL A 65 -9.29 -15.66 11.53
CA VAL A 65 -10.28 -14.97 10.69
C VAL A 65 -11.08 -15.97 9.87
N ASP A 66 -10.43 -16.98 9.28
CA ASP A 66 -11.11 -18.02 8.50
C ASP A 66 -12.18 -18.74 9.34
N LYS A 67 -11.82 -19.13 10.57
CA LYS A 67 -12.76 -19.75 11.52
C LYS A 67 -13.92 -18.81 11.91
N VAL A 68 -13.65 -17.51 12.08
CA VAL A 68 -14.69 -16.53 12.42
C VAL A 68 -15.61 -16.28 11.22
N ILE A 69 -15.07 -16.19 10.01
CA ILE A 69 -15.85 -16.08 8.77
C ILE A 69 -16.78 -17.28 8.64
N ASP A 70 -16.30 -18.50 8.91
CA ASP A 70 -17.11 -19.72 8.83
C ASP A 70 -18.27 -19.71 9.84
N LYS A 71 -18.05 -19.16 11.04
CA LYS A 71 -19.12 -18.96 12.03
C LYS A 71 -20.12 -17.86 11.65
N CYS A 72 -19.71 -16.92 10.79
CA CYS A 72 -20.53 -15.84 10.26
C CYS A 72 -21.15 -16.18 8.88
N ALA A 73 -21.01 -17.42 8.39
CA ALA A 73 -21.38 -17.82 7.04
C ALA A 73 -22.89 -17.95 6.78
N SER A 74 -23.75 -17.78 7.80
CA SER A 74 -25.18 -18.09 7.73
C SER A 74 -25.94 -17.39 6.59
N MET A 75 -25.53 -16.18 6.20
CA MET A 75 -26.10 -15.46 5.05
C MET A 75 -25.19 -15.52 3.82
N GLN A 76 -23.91 -15.28 4.02
CA GLN A 76 -22.90 -15.33 2.96
C GLN A 76 -21.52 -15.54 3.59
N ASN A 77 -20.79 -16.55 3.14
CA ASN A 77 -19.39 -16.71 3.50
C ASN A 77 -18.54 -15.78 2.61
N LEU A 78 -17.73 -14.91 3.24
CA LEU A 78 -16.88 -13.96 2.52
C LEU A 78 -15.89 -14.66 1.57
N ARG A 79 -15.27 -15.77 2.00
CA ARG A 79 -14.27 -16.51 1.21
C ARG A 79 -14.92 -17.20 0.01
N GLU A 80 -16.10 -17.80 0.20
CA GLU A 80 -16.86 -18.41 -0.89
C GLU A 80 -17.35 -17.37 -1.90
N ALA A 81 -17.81 -16.20 -1.43
CA ALA A 81 -18.25 -15.12 -2.29
C ALA A 81 -17.12 -14.61 -3.21
N ILE A 82 -15.89 -14.44 -2.68
CA ILE A 82 -14.72 -14.07 -3.50
C ILE A 82 -14.48 -15.13 -4.59
N GLY A 83 -14.54 -16.41 -4.25
CA GLY A 83 -14.43 -17.52 -5.20
C GLY A 83 -15.51 -17.49 -6.29
N ASN A 84 -16.75 -17.22 -5.90
CA ASN A 84 -17.90 -17.13 -6.82
C ASN A 84 -17.77 -15.97 -7.80
N TYR A 85 -17.38 -14.76 -7.33
CA TYR A 85 -17.15 -13.61 -8.21
C TYR A 85 -16.01 -13.89 -9.19
N ARG A 86 -14.91 -14.49 -8.75
CA ARG A 86 -13.83 -14.92 -9.64
C ARG A 86 -14.33 -15.85 -10.75
N ASN A 87 -15.08 -16.88 -10.39
CA ASN A 87 -15.62 -17.84 -11.35
C ASN A 87 -16.62 -17.18 -12.32
N SER A 88 -17.44 -16.25 -11.84
CA SER A 88 -18.33 -15.43 -12.68
C SER A 88 -17.54 -14.60 -13.69
N ILE A 89 -16.49 -13.88 -13.26
CA ILE A 89 -15.65 -13.03 -14.12
C ILE A 89 -15.03 -13.83 -15.27
N LEU A 90 -14.59 -15.06 -14.99
CA LEU A 90 -13.97 -15.95 -15.98
C LEU A 90 -14.90 -16.30 -17.14
N HIS A 91 -16.20 -16.46 -16.87
CA HIS A 91 -17.18 -16.93 -17.83
C HIS A 91 -18.12 -15.81 -18.33
N GLN A 92 -17.93 -14.57 -17.88
CA GLN A 92 -18.80 -13.45 -18.22
C GLN A 92 -18.38 -12.83 -19.56
N PRO A 93 -19.14 -12.99 -20.67
CA PRO A 93 -18.81 -12.39 -21.96
C PRO A 93 -19.06 -10.87 -22.00
N ASP A 94 -20.03 -10.37 -21.23
CA ASP A 94 -20.41 -8.97 -21.19
C ASP A 94 -19.40 -8.12 -20.39
N GLU A 95 -18.83 -7.10 -21.03
CA GLU A 95 -17.75 -6.29 -20.46
C GLU A 95 -18.21 -5.49 -19.23
N MET A 96 -19.41 -4.91 -19.26
CA MET A 96 -19.95 -4.14 -18.14
C MET A 96 -20.24 -5.02 -16.92
N LYS A 97 -20.85 -6.19 -17.12
CA LYS A 97 -21.09 -7.17 -16.04
C LYS A 97 -19.79 -7.74 -15.49
N ARG A 98 -18.77 -7.91 -16.36
CA ARG A 98 -17.43 -8.36 -15.95
C ARG A 98 -16.74 -7.31 -15.09
N GLU A 99 -16.79 -6.04 -15.48
CA GLU A 99 -16.24 -4.93 -14.71
C GLU A 99 -16.94 -4.77 -13.35
N ALA A 100 -18.27 -4.84 -13.31
CA ALA A 100 -19.03 -4.82 -12.06
C ALA A 100 -18.65 -5.98 -11.14
N SER A 101 -18.56 -7.20 -11.67
CA SER A 101 -18.14 -8.39 -10.89
C SER A 101 -16.70 -8.26 -10.38
N LEU A 102 -15.82 -7.63 -11.17
CA LEU A 102 -14.44 -7.38 -10.77
C LEU A 102 -14.35 -6.37 -9.62
N SER A 103 -15.20 -5.35 -9.60
CA SER A 103 -15.30 -4.42 -8.46
C SER A 103 -15.65 -5.17 -7.17
N PHE A 104 -16.70 -5.99 -7.19
CA PHE A 104 -17.09 -6.79 -6.03
C PHE A 104 -15.99 -7.78 -5.59
N PHE A 105 -15.31 -8.43 -6.53
CA PHE A 105 -14.17 -9.31 -6.21
C PHE A 105 -13.08 -8.55 -5.45
N VAL A 106 -12.70 -7.37 -5.95
CA VAL A 106 -11.68 -6.51 -5.32
C VAL A 106 -12.11 -6.09 -3.91
N GLU A 107 -13.34 -5.62 -3.76
CA GLU A 107 -13.87 -5.16 -2.47
C GLU A 107 -13.92 -6.27 -1.43
N TYR A 108 -14.42 -7.45 -1.79
CA TYR A 108 -14.55 -8.57 -0.85
C TYR A 108 -13.18 -9.10 -0.43
N LEU A 109 -12.23 -9.17 -1.37
CA LEU A 109 -10.86 -9.58 -1.07
C LEU A 109 -10.14 -8.55 -0.20
N GLU A 110 -10.41 -7.25 -0.39
CA GLU A 110 -9.92 -6.19 0.47
C GLU A 110 -10.52 -6.28 1.89
N ARG A 111 -11.83 -6.55 2.04
CA ARG A 111 -12.44 -6.79 3.36
C ARG A 111 -11.78 -7.96 4.08
N TYR A 112 -11.53 -9.07 3.38
CA TYR A 112 -10.83 -10.22 3.94
C TYR A 112 -9.42 -9.84 4.40
N TYR A 113 -8.69 -9.07 3.60
CA TYR A 113 -7.37 -8.53 3.94
C TYR A 113 -7.40 -7.72 5.25
N PHE A 114 -8.36 -6.79 5.41
CA PHE A 114 -8.47 -5.97 6.62
C PHE A 114 -8.85 -6.78 7.86
N LEU A 115 -9.68 -7.82 7.73
CA LEU A 115 -9.99 -8.73 8.85
C LEU A 115 -8.73 -9.44 9.35
N VAL A 116 -7.85 -9.89 8.46
CA VAL A 116 -6.56 -10.49 8.82
C VAL A 116 -5.66 -9.49 9.54
N CYS A 117 -5.55 -8.26 9.02
CA CYS A 117 -4.83 -7.17 9.70
C CYS A 117 -5.39 -6.91 11.11
N PHE A 118 -6.72 -6.86 11.26
CA PHE A 118 -7.37 -6.56 12.53
C PHE A 118 -7.17 -7.68 13.55
N ALA A 119 -7.24 -8.94 13.14
CA ALA A 119 -6.94 -10.08 14.02
C ALA A 119 -5.50 -10.01 14.56
N VAL A 120 -4.52 -9.71 13.70
CA VAL A 120 -3.12 -9.54 14.14
C VAL A 120 -2.97 -8.31 15.04
N TYR A 121 -3.63 -7.19 14.72
CA TYR A 121 -3.66 -6.01 15.57
C TYR A 121 -4.13 -6.36 16.98
N ILE A 122 -5.28 -7.04 17.12
CA ILE A 122 -5.83 -7.45 18.42
C ILE A 122 -4.80 -8.24 19.23
N HIS A 123 -4.06 -9.17 18.62
CA HIS A 123 -3.02 -9.92 19.33
C HIS A 123 -1.85 -9.04 19.73
N SER A 124 -1.41 -8.14 18.85
CA SER A 124 -0.28 -7.24 19.12
C SER A 124 -0.56 -6.23 20.23
N VAL A 125 -1.82 -5.82 20.40
CA VAL A 125 -2.23 -4.90 21.47
C VAL A 125 -2.87 -5.61 22.67
N ARG A 126 -2.99 -6.94 22.66
CA ARG A 126 -3.70 -7.73 23.69
C ARG A 126 -3.16 -7.52 25.10
N ASP A 127 -1.83 -7.41 25.23
CA ASP A 127 -1.16 -7.19 26.52
C ASP A 127 -1.37 -5.73 27.01
N ALA A 128 -1.49 -4.77 26.08
CA ALA A 128 -1.85 -3.39 26.37
C ALA A 128 -3.36 -3.22 26.65
N LEU A 129 -4.24 -4.05 26.08
CA LEU A 129 -5.68 -4.04 26.34
C LEU A 129 -6.06 -4.56 27.73
N ARG A 130 -5.16 -5.30 28.39
CA ARG A 130 -5.31 -5.78 29.78
C ARG A 130 -4.72 -4.84 30.83
N SER A 131 -3.88 -3.90 30.40
CA SER A 131 -3.22 -2.93 31.28
C SER A 131 -3.91 -1.57 31.12
N SER A 132 -4.37 -0.95 32.21
CA SER A 132 -5.07 0.35 32.20
C SER A 132 -4.16 1.55 31.85
N SER A 133 -3.01 1.33 31.22
CA SER A 133 -2.02 2.37 30.93
C SER A 133 -2.38 3.22 29.71
N PHE A 134 -2.20 4.53 29.86
CA PHE A 134 -2.26 5.56 28.84
C PHE A 134 -1.21 5.30 27.74
N GLY A 135 -1.64 4.76 26.60
CA GLY A 135 -0.79 4.47 25.45
C GLY A 135 -1.44 3.55 24.41
N ARG A 136 -2.77 3.61 24.25
CA ARG A 136 -3.52 2.75 23.32
C ARG A 136 -3.35 3.30 21.90
N SER A 137 -2.71 2.54 21.00
CA SER A 137 -2.74 2.85 19.57
C SER A 137 -4.03 2.30 18.95
N SER A 138 -4.74 3.15 18.21
CA SER A 138 -5.90 2.73 17.42
C SER A 138 -5.47 1.77 16.29
N PHE A 139 -6.40 0.99 15.74
CA PHE A 139 -6.13 0.19 14.55
C PHE A 139 -5.72 1.08 13.36
N ALA A 140 -6.29 2.28 13.23
CA ALA A 140 -5.87 3.28 12.26
C ALA A 140 -4.41 3.70 12.45
N ASP A 141 -4.00 4.03 13.68
CA ASP A 141 -2.61 4.38 13.98
C ASP A 141 -1.67 3.19 13.70
N TRP A 142 -2.10 1.98 14.04
CA TRP A 142 -1.35 0.75 13.81
C TRP A 142 -1.16 0.46 12.32
N MET A 143 -2.19 0.68 11.50
CA MET A 143 -2.12 0.56 10.04
C MET A 143 -1.27 1.68 9.43
N GLN A 144 -1.41 2.93 9.88
CA GLN A 144 -0.61 4.06 9.40
C GLN A 144 0.89 3.89 9.71
N ALA A 145 1.21 3.32 10.87
CA ALA A 145 2.58 2.97 11.24
C ALA A 145 3.18 1.88 10.32
N ARG A 146 2.37 1.19 9.51
CA ARG A 146 2.73 0.08 8.61
C ARG A 146 2.34 0.38 7.15
N PRO A 147 2.98 1.37 6.50
CA PRO A 147 2.68 1.76 5.12
C PRO A 147 2.85 0.63 4.10
N GLU A 148 3.65 -0.39 4.40
CA GLU A 148 3.78 -1.60 3.58
C GLU A 148 2.44 -2.33 3.38
N LEU A 149 1.55 -2.33 4.37
CA LEU A 149 0.23 -2.97 4.27
C LEU A 149 -0.66 -2.28 3.22
N TYR A 150 -0.67 -0.95 3.19
CA TYR A 150 -1.39 -0.21 2.15
C TYR A 150 -0.74 -0.38 0.76
N SER A 151 0.59 -0.57 0.72
CA SER A 151 1.29 -0.81 -0.53
C SER A 151 0.90 -2.15 -1.17
N ILE A 152 0.74 -3.21 -0.36
CA ILE A 152 0.30 -4.53 -0.82
C ILE A 152 -1.07 -4.42 -1.51
N ILE A 153 -2.09 -3.89 -0.82
CA ILE A 153 -3.44 -3.69 -1.39
C ILE A 153 -3.35 -2.88 -2.70
N ARG A 154 -2.67 -1.73 -2.65
CA ARG A 154 -2.63 -0.82 -3.81
C ARG A 154 -2.00 -1.47 -5.03
N ARG A 155 -0.94 -2.27 -4.86
CA ARG A 155 -0.16 -2.81 -5.96
C ARG A 155 -0.67 -4.16 -6.46
N LEU A 156 -1.01 -5.05 -5.55
CA LEU A 156 -1.39 -6.43 -5.87
C LEU A 156 -2.89 -6.61 -6.10
N LEU A 157 -3.72 -5.66 -5.64
CA LEU A 157 -5.16 -5.72 -5.80
C LEU A 157 -5.69 -4.58 -6.67
N ARG A 158 -5.45 -3.32 -6.31
CA ARG A 158 -6.09 -2.18 -7.01
C ARG A 158 -5.47 -1.81 -8.36
N ARG A 159 -4.15 -1.91 -8.50
CA ARG A 159 -3.44 -1.61 -9.77
C ARG A 159 -3.43 -2.77 -10.75
N ASP A 160 -3.61 -3.98 -10.27
CA ASP A 160 -3.61 -5.21 -11.06
C ASP A 160 -4.73 -6.16 -10.59
N PRO A 161 -6.01 -5.74 -10.66
CA PRO A 161 -7.14 -6.54 -10.19
C PRO A 161 -7.31 -7.82 -11.01
N MET A 162 -6.87 -7.81 -12.28
CA MET A 162 -6.85 -9.00 -13.11
C MET A 162 -5.76 -9.98 -12.69
N GLY A 163 -4.54 -9.50 -12.37
CA GLY A 163 -3.51 -10.34 -11.78
C GLY A 163 -3.91 -10.95 -10.44
N ALA A 164 -4.73 -10.25 -9.64
CA ALA A 164 -5.26 -10.76 -8.38
C ALA A 164 -6.18 -11.98 -8.51
N LEU A 165 -6.74 -12.25 -9.71
CA LEU A 165 -7.51 -13.47 -9.98
C LEU A 165 -6.63 -14.73 -10.05
N GLY A 166 -5.30 -14.60 -10.03
CA GLY A 166 -4.38 -15.75 -9.99
C GLY A 166 -4.21 -16.47 -11.33
N TYR A 167 -4.24 -15.73 -12.45
CA TYR A 167 -4.07 -16.27 -13.82
C TYR A 167 -2.65 -16.75 -14.16
N ALA A 168 -1.82 -17.11 -13.19
CA ALA A 168 -0.53 -17.69 -13.55
C ALA A 168 -0.75 -19.07 -14.17
N SER A 169 -0.65 -19.13 -15.50
CA SER A 169 -0.53 -20.37 -16.27
C SER A 169 0.74 -21.10 -15.85
N ILE A 170 0.67 -21.84 -14.75
CA ILE A 170 1.55 -22.99 -14.58
C ILE A 170 0.87 -24.08 -15.40
N LYS A 171 1.37 -24.34 -16.61
CA LYS A 171 1.19 -25.66 -17.20
C LYS A 171 1.99 -26.59 -16.30
N PRO A 172 1.36 -27.48 -15.52
CA PRO A 172 2.12 -28.50 -14.83
C PRO A 172 2.79 -29.34 -15.92
N SER A 173 4.10 -29.52 -15.88
CA SER A 173 4.69 -30.68 -16.53
C SER A 173 4.11 -31.89 -15.81
N PRO A 174 3.33 -32.74 -16.47
CA PRO A 174 2.73 -33.89 -15.82
C PRO A 174 3.78 -34.99 -15.81
N MET A 175 4.69 -35.05 -14.84
CA MET A 175 5.49 -36.25 -14.61
C MET A 175 5.78 -36.48 -13.12
N GLY A 176 5.75 -37.75 -12.74
CA GLY A 176 5.79 -38.24 -11.37
C GLY A 176 7.04 -37.79 -10.61
N ILE A 177 6.90 -37.78 -9.29
CA ILE A 177 7.95 -37.54 -8.31
C ILE A 177 9.13 -38.47 -8.65
N VAL A 178 10.15 -37.95 -9.31
CA VAL A 178 11.43 -38.63 -9.40
C VAL A 178 12.14 -38.29 -8.09
N GLU A 179 12.04 -39.18 -7.11
CA GLU A 179 12.85 -39.12 -5.90
C GLU A 179 14.31 -39.31 -6.30
N SER A 180 15.20 -38.38 -5.90
CA SER A 180 16.64 -38.61 -6.01
C SER A 180 17.05 -39.77 -5.11
N ALA A 181 18.23 -40.35 -5.33
CA ALA A 181 18.83 -41.34 -4.43
C ALA A 181 18.94 -40.87 -2.96
N ASP A 182 18.82 -39.57 -2.72
CA ASP A 182 18.93 -38.88 -1.44
C ASP A 182 17.55 -38.53 -0.82
N GLY A 183 16.45 -38.89 -1.49
CA GLY A 183 15.07 -38.64 -1.04
C GLY A 183 14.59 -37.19 -1.16
N ARG A 184 15.35 -36.31 -1.83
CA ARG A 184 15.01 -34.88 -2.01
C ARG A 184 14.30 -34.64 -3.35
N PRO A 185 13.29 -33.76 -3.41
CA PRO A 185 12.69 -33.34 -4.68
C PRO A 185 13.72 -32.64 -5.59
N HIS A 186 13.59 -32.82 -6.91
CA HIS A 186 14.42 -32.14 -7.90
C HIS A 186 13.84 -30.81 -8.40
N GLU A 187 12.53 -30.64 -8.33
CA GLU A 187 11.85 -29.46 -8.85
C GLU A 187 11.54 -28.44 -7.76
N MET A 188 11.98 -27.19 -7.93
CA MET A 188 11.63 -26.09 -7.03
C MET A 188 10.12 -25.90 -6.87
N GLY A 189 9.34 -26.18 -7.90
CA GLY A 189 7.87 -26.08 -7.82
C GLY A 189 7.27 -26.96 -6.72
N VAL A 190 7.80 -28.18 -6.55
CA VAL A 190 7.37 -29.14 -5.52
C VAL A 190 7.79 -28.65 -4.14
N VAL A 191 9.08 -28.29 -3.97
CA VAL A 191 9.59 -27.80 -2.68
C VAL A 191 8.84 -26.53 -2.27
N ALA A 192 8.72 -25.56 -3.17
CA ALA A 192 8.04 -24.29 -2.93
C ALA A 192 6.54 -24.44 -2.64
N ALA A 193 5.88 -25.50 -3.09
CA ALA A 193 4.49 -25.80 -2.74
C ALA A 193 4.35 -26.34 -1.30
N LEU A 194 5.35 -27.08 -0.82
CA LEU A 194 5.36 -27.67 0.53
C LEU A 194 5.86 -26.71 1.62
N ARG A 195 6.43 -25.56 1.23
CA ARG A 195 6.90 -24.54 2.17
C ARG A 195 5.79 -24.00 3.05
N ASN A 196 6.03 -23.97 4.36
CA ASN A 196 5.08 -23.52 5.37
C ASN A 196 5.68 -22.51 6.38
N GLY A 197 6.84 -21.93 6.05
CA GLY A 197 7.47 -20.88 6.85
C GLY A 197 6.64 -19.59 6.89
N GLU A 198 6.91 -18.74 7.88
CA GLU A 198 6.22 -17.45 8.00
C GLU A 198 6.60 -16.48 6.87
N VAL A 199 7.87 -16.46 6.49
CA VAL A 199 8.46 -15.65 5.42
C VAL A 199 8.78 -16.54 4.23
N LEU A 200 9.49 -17.65 4.44
CA LEU A 200 9.75 -18.68 3.43
C LEU A 200 8.54 -19.62 3.31
N GLY A 201 7.41 -19.05 2.92
CA GLY A 201 6.14 -19.76 2.77
C GLY A 201 5.94 -20.34 1.38
N SER A 202 4.78 -20.95 1.16
CA SER A 202 4.38 -21.47 -0.15
C SER A 202 4.59 -20.43 -1.26
N GLN A 203 4.98 -20.88 -2.45
CA GLN A 203 5.23 -20.02 -3.62
C GLN A 203 6.39 -19.04 -3.52
N THR A 204 7.27 -19.24 -2.54
CA THR A 204 8.51 -18.47 -2.43
C THR A 204 9.73 -19.30 -2.76
N VAL A 205 10.75 -18.62 -3.28
CA VAL A 205 12.07 -19.17 -3.60
C VAL A 205 13.17 -18.28 -3.07
N LEU A 206 14.30 -18.88 -2.72
CA LEU A 206 15.53 -18.17 -2.38
C LEU A 206 16.38 -18.10 -3.64
N LYS A 207 16.44 -16.92 -4.26
CA LYS A 207 17.27 -16.71 -5.44
C LYS A 207 18.60 -16.08 -5.05
N SER A 208 19.69 -16.59 -5.59
CA SER A 208 21.02 -15.97 -5.51
C SER A 208 20.92 -14.54 -6.02
N ASP A 209 21.28 -13.61 -5.14
CA ASP A 209 21.27 -12.19 -5.44
C ASP A 209 22.55 -11.78 -6.19
N HIS A 210 23.60 -12.60 -6.04
CA HIS A 210 24.79 -12.56 -6.88
C HIS A 210 24.52 -13.35 -8.18
N CYS A 211 24.60 -12.64 -9.31
CA CYS A 211 24.23 -13.13 -10.64
C CYS A 211 25.29 -12.71 -11.68
N PRO A 212 25.44 -13.42 -12.79
CA PRO A 212 26.38 -13.03 -13.85
C PRO A 212 26.16 -11.60 -14.37
N GLY A 213 24.91 -11.19 -14.56
CA GLY A 213 24.53 -9.84 -15.00
C GLY A 213 24.69 -8.74 -13.94
N CYS A 214 25.19 -9.06 -12.74
CA CYS A 214 25.28 -8.12 -11.64
C CYS A 214 26.47 -7.16 -11.80
N GLN A 215 27.52 -7.53 -12.55
CA GLN A 215 28.67 -6.66 -12.85
C GLN A 215 28.47 -5.90 -14.15
N ASN A 216 28.59 -4.57 -14.10
CA ASN A 216 28.66 -3.74 -15.29
C ASN A 216 30.09 -3.78 -15.86
N PRO A 217 30.28 -4.22 -17.12
CA PRO A 217 31.59 -4.27 -17.75
C PRO A 217 32.22 -2.90 -17.98
N SER A 218 31.44 -1.81 -17.98
CA SER A 218 31.96 -0.45 -18.23
C SER A 218 32.63 0.20 -17.02
N LEU A 219 32.59 -0.42 -15.83
CA LEU A 219 33.26 0.11 -14.65
C LEU A 219 34.75 -0.25 -14.67
N PRO A 220 35.65 0.71 -14.36
CA PRO A 220 37.09 0.51 -14.49
C PRO A 220 37.65 -0.42 -13.41
N GLU A 221 37.08 -0.37 -12.20
CA GLU A 221 37.54 -1.16 -11.07
C GLU A 221 36.63 -2.37 -10.82
N ARG A 222 37.26 -3.49 -10.47
CA ARG A 222 36.57 -4.72 -10.06
C ARG A 222 37.12 -5.18 -8.72
N VAL A 223 36.21 -5.46 -7.79
CA VAL A 223 36.52 -6.02 -6.48
C VAL A 223 35.82 -7.37 -6.37
N ASP A 224 36.61 -8.44 -6.15
CA ASP A 224 36.10 -9.80 -6.12
C ASP A 224 35.01 -9.96 -5.05
N GLY A 225 33.89 -10.56 -5.45
CA GLY A 225 32.71 -10.74 -4.59
C GLY A 225 31.92 -9.47 -4.28
N ALA A 226 32.30 -8.31 -4.85
CA ALA A 226 31.66 -7.01 -4.64
C ALA A 226 31.35 -6.31 -5.97
N PRO A 227 30.28 -6.75 -6.69
CA PRO A 227 29.99 -6.23 -8.02
C PRO A 227 29.69 -4.74 -8.01
N ASN A 228 29.99 -4.05 -9.11
CA ASN A 228 29.72 -2.63 -9.29
C ASN A 228 30.30 -1.70 -8.21
N PHE A 229 31.37 -2.14 -7.53
CA PHE A 229 32.15 -1.29 -6.65
C PHE A 229 32.68 -0.06 -7.41
N ARG A 230 32.58 1.12 -6.79
CA ARG A 230 33.11 2.38 -7.31
C ARG A 230 33.26 3.41 -6.20
N GLU A 231 34.24 4.28 -6.37
CA GLU A 231 34.46 5.49 -5.57
C GLU A 231 33.89 6.71 -6.30
N VAL A 232 33.32 7.67 -5.55
CA VAL A 232 32.92 8.96 -6.12
C VAL A 232 34.12 9.92 -6.08
N PRO A 233 34.57 10.46 -7.22
CA PRO A 233 35.73 11.35 -7.25
C PRO A 233 35.59 12.53 -6.28
N GLY A 234 36.63 12.77 -5.47
CA GLY A 234 36.66 13.88 -4.50
C GLY A 234 35.90 13.63 -3.18
N PHE A 235 35.27 12.47 -2.99
CA PHE A 235 34.52 12.14 -1.77
C PHE A 235 34.92 10.78 -1.19
N PRO A 236 34.94 10.62 0.15
CA PRO A 236 35.07 9.31 0.79
C PRO A 236 33.74 8.53 0.74
N VAL A 237 33.13 8.47 -0.44
CA VAL A 237 31.81 7.90 -0.69
C VAL A 237 31.92 6.83 -1.77
N TYR A 238 31.41 5.64 -1.49
CA TYR A 238 31.53 4.45 -2.33
C TYR A 238 30.15 3.86 -2.62
N GLY A 239 29.98 3.31 -3.81
CA GLY A 239 28.78 2.57 -4.21
C GLY A 239 29.14 1.13 -4.60
N VAL A 240 28.30 0.16 -4.21
CA VAL A 240 28.49 -1.26 -4.55
C VAL A 240 27.14 -1.96 -4.77
N ALA A 241 27.10 -3.02 -5.56
CA ALA A 241 25.98 -3.98 -5.57
C ALA A 241 25.98 -4.79 -4.27
N ASN A 242 25.03 -5.71 -4.10
CA ASN A 242 25.00 -6.54 -2.90
C ASN A 242 26.19 -7.52 -2.92
N PRO A 243 27.15 -7.40 -1.99
CA PRO A 243 28.37 -8.22 -2.03
C PRO A 243 28.18 -9.56 -1.32
N THR A 244 29.11 -10.48 -1.54
CA THR A 244 29.35 -11.64 -0.67
C THR A 244 30.05 -11.22 0.62
N ILE A 245 30.10 -12.08 1.65
CA ILE A 245 30.85 -11.77 2.90
C ILE A 245 32.33 -11.50 2.59
N ASP A 246 32.95 -12.33 1.73
CA ASP A 246 34.33 -12.11 1.28
C ASP A 246 34.47 -10.81 0.48
N GLY A 247 33.46 -10.48 -0.33
CA GLY A 247 33.39 -9.20 -1.04
C GLY A 247 33.35 -7.98 -0.11
N ILE A 248 32.63 -8.07 1.01
CA ILE A 248 32.64 -7.01 2.04
C ILE A 248 34.06 -6.83 2.58
N LEU A 249 34.77 -7.92 2.90
CA LEU A 249 36.15 -7.87 3.36
C LEU A 249 37.09 -7.27 2.30
N SER A 250 36.91 -7.63 1.03
CA SER A 250 37.69 -7.06 -0.09
C SER A 250 37.46 -5.55 -0.22
N VAL A 251 36.21 -5.08 -0.09
CA VAL A 251 35.89 -3.65 -0.08
C VAL A 251 36.54 -2.92 1.10
N ILE A 252 36.46 -3.50 2.30
CA ILE A 252 37.08 -2.94 3.52
C ILE A 252 38.59 -2.76 3.32
N ARG A 253 39.27 -3.77 2.78
CA ARG A 253 40.71 -3.71 2.45
C ARG A 253 41.01 -2.65 1.39
N ARG A 254 40.20 -2.58 0.33
CA ARG A 254 40.36 -1.62 -0.77
C ARG A 254 40.21 -0.16 -0.34
N ILE A 255 39.35 0.10 0.65
CA ILE A 255 39.17 1.44 1.26
C ILE A 255 40.36 1.80 2.18
N GLY A 256 41.28 0.87 2.46
CA GLY A 256 42.41 1.09 3.36
C GLY A 256 42.05 0.96 4.83
N SER A 257 40.95 0.26 5.15
CA SER A 257 40.50 0.03 6.50
C SER A 257 40.96 -1.36 6.98
N THR A 258 42.10 -1.44 7.65
CA THR A 258 42.53 -2.63 8.41
C THR A 258 42.16 -2.47 9.89
N LYS A 259 42.56 -3.38 10.79
CA LYS A 259 42.31 -3.23 12.23
C LYS A 259 42.97 -1.93 12.73
N GLY A 260 42.16 -0.92 13.08
CA GLY A 260 42.62 0.43 13.43
C GLY A 260 42.75 1.42 12.26
N GLY A 261 42.31 1.04 11.06
CA GLY A 261 42.26 1.92 9.88
C GLY A 261 41.05 2.84 9.84
N ARG A 262 40.81 3.44 8.67
CA ARG A 262 39.72 4.40 8.43
C ARG A 262 38.33 3.81 8.82
N PRO A 263 37.51 4.47 9.65
CA PRO A 263 36.16 4.00 9.97
C PRO A 263 35.27 3.88 8.72
N ILE A 264 34.43 2.85 8.65
CA ILE A 264 33.48 2.63 7.56
C ILE A 264 32.06 2.66 8.11
N LEU A 265 31.18 3.43 7.47
CA LEU A 265 29.74 3.39 7.71
C LEU A 265 29.02 2.82 6.49
N TRP A 266 28.59 1.56 6.61
CA TRP A 266 27.95 0.79 5.54
C TRP A 266 26.43 0.95 5.56
N HIS A 267 25.90 1.56 4.51
CA HIS A 267 24.48 1.79 4.29
C HIS A 267 23.90 0.76 3.33
N ASN A 268 23.04 -0.12 3.87
CA ASN A 268 22.24 -1.02 3.04
C ASN A 268 20.88 -0.38 2.75
N MET A 269 20.63 -0.12 1.47
CA MET A 269 19.46 0.63 0.99
C MET A 269 18.26 -0.26 0.64
N ARG A 270 18.30 -1.55 0.97
CA ARG A 270 17.30 -2.54 0.52
C ARG A 270 16.08 -2.61 1.41
N GLU A 271 14.90 -2.58 0.79
CA GLU A 271 13.64 -2.92 1.47
C GLU A 271 13.31 -4.41 1.38
N GLU A 272 13.96 -5.14 0.46
CA GLU A 272 13.80 -6.59 0.35
C GLU A 272 14.57 -7.30 1.47
N PRO A 273 14.05 -8.40 2.05
CA PRO A 273 14.79 -9.23 2.99
C PRO A 273 15.95 -9.93 2.26
N VAL A 274 17.14 -9.86 2.85
CA VAL A 274 18.33 -10.56 2.35
C VAL A 274 18.79 -11.54 3.43
N ILE A 275 19.27 -12.71 3.00
CA ILE A 275 19.91 -13.68 3.87
C ILE A 275 21.22 -14.14 3.25
N TYR A 276 22.26 -14.35 4.06
CA TYR A 276 23.51 -14.95 3.59
C TYR A 276 23.48 -16.44 3.89
N ILE A 277 23.74 -17.27 2.88
CA ILE A 277 23.90 -18.72 2.98
C ILE A 277 25.30 -19.05 2.46
N ASN A 278 26.13 -19.70 3.26
CA ASN A 278 27.50 -20.06 2.89
C ASN A 278 28.31 -18.84 2.37
N GLY A 279 28.12 -17.67 3.00
CA GLY A 279 28.78 -16.43 2.63
C GLY A 279 28.23 -15.70 1.40
N LYS A 280 27.26 -16.29 0.68
CA LYS A 280 26.64 -15.70 -0.52
C LYS A 280 25.26 -15.11 -0.21
N PRO A 281 24.90 -13.95 -0.79
CA PRO A 281 23.60 -13.33 -0.54
C PRO A 281 22.47 -13.95 -1.38
N PHE A 282 21.34 -14.22 -0.73
CA PHE A 282 20.10 -14.68 -1.32
C PHE A 282 18.95 -13.73 -0.98
N VAL A 283 17.98 -13.65 -1.87
CA VAL A 283 16.79 -12.79 -1.73
C VAL A 283 15.53 -13.61 -1.98
N LEU A 284 14.47 -13.30 -1.24
CA LEU A 284 13.17 -13.92 -1.43
C LEU A 284 12.51 -13.45 -2.74
N ARG A 285 11.94 -14.41 -3.49
CA ARG A 285 11.23 -14.20 -4.75
C ARG A 285 9.97 -15.06 -4.81
N GLU A 286 9.07 -14.72 -5.73
CA GLU A 286 7.96 -15.60 -6.10
C GLU A 286 8.41 -16.61 -7.15
N VAL A 287 7.93 -17.86 -7.04
CA VAL A 287 8.19 -18.92 -8.02
C VAL A 287 7.82 -18.47 -9.44
N GLU A 288 6.67 -17.81 -9.60
CA GLU A 288 6.15 -17.35 -10.90
C GLU A 288 6.96 -16.18 -11.49
N ARG A 289 7.72 -15.46 -10.66
CA ARG A 289 8.40 -14.21 -11.04
C ARG A 289 9.79 -14.11 -10.39
N PRO A 290 10.69 -15.08 -10.63
CA PRO A 290 11.97 -15.18 -9.92
C PRO A 290 12.91 -13.99 -10.20
N PHE A 291 12.74 -13.31 -11.34
CA PHE A 291 13.52 -12.14 -11.72
C PHE A 291 12.96 -10.80 -11.21
N LYS A 292 11.80 -10.78 -10.55
CA LYS A 292 11.16 -9.52 -10.10
C LYS A 292 11.21 -9.36 -8.59
N ASN A 293 11.46 -8.12 -8.15
CA ASN A 293 11.31 -7.76 -6.74
C ASN A 293 9.85 -7.95 -6.28
N MET A 294 9.67 -8.56 -5.11
CA MET A 294 8.36 -8.70 -4.49
C MET A 294 7.85 -7.33 -4.07
N LEU A 295 6.61 -7.01 -4.45
CA LEU A 295 6.07 -5.65 -4.31
C LEU A 295 5.57 -5.33 -2.89
N GLU A 296 5.50 -6.33 -2.02
CA GLU A 296 4.90 -6.27 -0.69
C GLU A 296 5.74 -5.53 0.35
N TYR A 297 7.07 -5.44 0.14
CA TYR A 297 7.96 -4.75 1.07
C TYR A 297 7.98 -3.24 0.90
N THR A 298 7.19 -2.70 -0.04
CA THR A 298 7.30 -1.28 -0.36
C THR A 298 6.96 -0.39 0.81
N GLY A 299 7.95 0.41 1.18
CA GLY A 299 7.83 1.37 2.25
C GLY A 299 7.95 0.78 3.65
N ILE A 300 8.35 -0.49 3.78
CA ILE A 300 8.67 -1.12 5.06
C ILE A 300 9.73 -0.32 5.83
N GLY A 301 9.61 -0.29 7.16
CA GLY A 301 10.60 0.35 8.03
C GLY A 301 11.78 -0.56 8.35
N ARG A 302 12.89 0.03 8.81
CA ARG A 302 14.14 -0.68 9.17
C ARG A 302 13.90 -1.88 10.10
N GLU A 303 13.30 -1.63 11.25
CA GLU A 303 13.14 -2.68 12.26
C GLU A 303 12.30 -3.85 11.75
N ARG A 304 11.31 -3.57 10.90
CA ARG A 304 10.42 -4.60 10.35
C ARG A 304 11.11 -5.47 9.32
N VAL A 305 11.92 -4.88 8.43
CA VAL A 305 12.70 -5.69 7.48
C VAL A 305 13.75 -6.54 8.20
N GLU A 306 14.44 -6.00 9.21
CA GLU A 306 15.42 -6.76 10.00
C GLU A 306 14.77 -7.93 10.77
N ARG A 307 13.58 -7.72 11.36
CA ARG A 307 12.82 -8.82 11.99
C ARG A 307 12.32 -9.86 10.99
N MET A 308 11.97 -9.44 9.77
CA MET A 308 11.58 -10.37 8.72
C MET A 308 12.79 -11.20 8.23
N GLU A 309 13.99 -10.61 8.16
CA GLU A 309 15.23 -11.34 7.89
C GLU A 309 15.55 -12.36 8.99
N ALA A 310 15.30 -12.04 10.26
CA ALA A 310 15.47 -12.98 11.36
C ALA A 310 14.49 -14.16 11.27
N ARG A 311 13.20 -13.91 11.00
CA ARG A 311 12.19 -14.97 10.77
C ARG A 311 12.52 -15.82 9.54
N LEU A 312 13.01 -15.20 8.47
CA LEU A 312 13.47 -15.91 7.27
C LEU A 312 14.59 -16.89 7.61
N LYS A 313 15.56 -16.50 8.45
CA LYS A 313 16.61 -17.40 8.94
C LYS A 313 16.03 -18.60 9.69
N GLU A 314 15.06 -18.37 10.58
CA GLU A 314 14.39 -19.43 11.33
C GLU A 314 13.63 -20.40 10.42
N ASP A 315 12.92 -19.89 9.41
CA ASP A 315 12.21 -20.73 8.44
C ASP A 315 13.19 -21.60 7.63
N ILE A 316 14.32 -21.04 7.19
CA ILE A 316 15.36 -21.78 6.45
C ILE A 316 15.92 -22.92 7.31
N LEU A 317 16.25 -22.65 8.57
CA LEU A 317 16.78 -23.67 9.48
C LEU A 317 15.78 -24.80 9.71
N ARG A 318 14.49 -24.46 9.90
CA ARG A 318 13.41 -25.43 10.10
C ARG A 318 13.14 -26.28 8.85
N GLU A 319 13.14 -25.66 7.66
CA GLU A 319 13.02 -26.40 6.39
C GLU A 319 14.23 -27.31 6.18
N ALA A 320 15.43 -26.83 6.49
CA ALA A 320 16.66 -27.60 6.33
C ALA A 320 16.71 -28.83 7.23
N GLU A 321 16.22 -28.76 8.47
CA GLU A 321 16.07 -29.93 9.35
C GLU A 321 15.22 -31.04 8.71
N SER A 322 14.18 -30.66 7.96
CA SER A 322 13.29 -31.61 7.28
C SER A 322 13.93 -32.27 6.06
N TYR A 323 14.96 -31.65 5.47
CA TYR A 323 15.68 -32.14 4.29
C TYR A 323 17.12 -32.57 4.60
N GLY A 324 17.42 -32.94 5.84
CA GLY A 324 18.74 -33.46 6.24
C GLY A 324 19.85 -32.40 6.18
N GLY A 325 19.56 -31.19 6.67
CA GLY A 325 20.50 -30.07 6.73
C GLY A 325 20.77 -29.42 5.37
N ALA A 326 19.79 -29.40 4.46
CA ALA A 326 19.91 -28.74 3.17
C ALA A 326 18.69 -27.90 2.81
N ILE A 327 18.90 -26.81 2.08
CA ILE A 327 17.86 -25.90 1.61
C ILE A 327 17.92 -25.77 0.10
N MET A 328 16.76 -25.76 -0.56
CA MET A 328 16.70 -25.57 -2.01
C MET A 328 16.72 -24.07 -2.36
N VAL A 329 17.66 -23.69 -3.21
CA VAL A 329 17.90 -22.34 -3.71
C VAL A 329 17.92 -22.30 -5.24
N ILE A 330 17.83 -21.09 -5.80
CA ILE A 330 17.93 -20.82 -7.23
C ILE A 330 19.23 -20.06 -7.53
N HIS A 331 20.00 -20.56 -8.49
CA HIS A 331 21.09 -19.83 -9.13
C HIS A 331 20.71 -19.35 -10.53
N GLU A 332 21.46 -18.39 -11.04
CA GLU A 332 21.33 -17.89 -12.41
C GLU A 332 22.65 -18.15 -13.14
N THR A 333 22.56 -18.73 -14.32
CA THR A 333 23.70 -18.98 -15.21
C THR A 333 23.98 -17.80 -16.12
N ASP A 334 25.13 -17.81 -16.79
CA ASP A 334 25.58 -16.71 -17.67
C ASP A 334 24.64 -16.47 -18.86
N ASP A 335 23.92 -17.51 -19.30
CA ASP A 335 22.89 -17.45 -20.34
C ASP A 335 21.50 -17.03 -19.82
N GLY A 336 21.40 -16.68 -18.53
CA GLY A 336 20.17 -16.19 -17.91
C GLY A 336 19.17 -17.28 -17.55
N GLN A 337 19.56 -18.57 -17.60
CA GLN A 337 18.74 -19.67 -17.12
C GLN A 337 18.78 -19.75 -15.59
N ILE A 338 17.74 -20.36 -15.03
CA ILE A 338 17.60 -20.60 -13.59
C ILE A 338 17.91 -22.07 -13.32
N ILE A 339 18.73 -22.32 -12.30
CA ILE A 339 19.09 -23.68 -11.85
C ILE A 339 18.70 -23.83 -10.38
N ASP A 340 17.98 -24.91 -10.08
CA ASP A 340 17.65 -25.32 -8.72
C ASP A 340 18.84 -26.10 -8.13
N ALA A 341 19.24 -25.74 -6.91
CA ALA A 341 20.35 -26.38 -6.21
C ALA A 341 20.00 -26.61 -4.73
N TRP A 342 20.45 -27.74 -4.19
CA TRP A 342 20.42 -28.01 -2.75
C TRP A 342 21.72 -27.54 -2.12
N GLU A 343 21.62 -26.57 -1.22
CA GLU A 343 22.75 -26.04 -0.44
C GLU A 343 22.72 -26.62 0.96
N HIS A 344 23.85 -27.17 1.41
CA HIS A 344 23.97 -27.63 2.79
C HIS A 344 24.08 -26.45 3.74
N VAL A 345 23.29 -26.49 4.82
CA VAL A 345 23.18 -25.40 5.78
C VAL A 345 23.10 -25.89 7.23
N ASN A 346 23.66 -25.07 8.10
CA ASN A 346 23.57 -25.13 9.56
C ASN A 346 23.43 -23.70 10.14
N SER A 347 23.29 -23.60 11.46
CA SER A 347 23.12 -22.31 12.15
C SER A 347 24.23 -21.28 11.89
N ASP A 348 25.47 -21.74 11.66
CA ASP A 348 26.62 -20.86 11.41
C ASP A 348 26.73 -20.43 9.95
N SER A 349 26.26 -21.24 9.02
CA SER A 349 26.26 -20.93 7.58
C SER A 349 25.23 -19.89 7.17
N ILE A 350 24.20 -19.66 8.00
CA ILE A 350 23.08 -18.74 7.70
C ILE A 350 23.19 -17.50 8.58
N LYS A 351 23.31 -16.33 7.94
CA LYS A 351 23.43 -15.04 8.63
C LYS A 351 22.53 -13.98 8.00
N THR A 352 21.84 -13.21 8.84
CA THR A 352 21.21 -11.96 8.41
C THR A 352 22.27 -10.90 8.10
N PRO A 353 21.98 -9.88 7.29
CA PRO A 353 22.91 -8.76 7.07
C PRO A 353 23.37 -8.14 8.39
N LEU A 354 22.46 -7.95 9.35
CA LEU A 354 22.80 -7.41 10.67
C LEU A 354 23.82 -8.30 11.42
N GLU A 355 23.65 -9.61 11.38
CA GLU A 355 24.59 -10.57 11.98
C GLU A 355 25.96 -10.52 11.28
N VAL A 356 25.99 -10.47 9.94
CA VAL A 356 27.25 -10.38 9.18
C VAL A 356 28.08 -9.18 9.63
N PHE A 357 27.48 -7.98 9.65
CA PHE A 357 28.22 -6.77 10.03
C PHE A 357 28.56 -6.73 11.53
N LYS A 358 27.73 -7.32 12.41
CA LYS A 358 28.07 -7.48 13.83
C LYS A 358 29.28 -8.40 14.03
N CYS A 359 29.39 -9.48 13.26
CA CYS A 359 30.57 -10.35 13.29
C CYS A 359 31.82 -9.58 12.85
N LEU A 360 31.74 -8.80 11.76
CA LEU A 360 32.89 -8.00 11.28
C LEU A 360 33.33 -6.94 12.30
N ASP A 361 32.41 -6.27 12.97
CA ASP A 361 32.71 -5.33 14.07
C ASP A 361 33.40 -6.04 15.24
N THR A 362 32.90 -7.23 15.62
CA THR A 362 33.50 -8.07 16.67
C THR A 362 34.89 -8.58 16.30
N ASP A 363 35.14 -8.85 15.01
CA ASP A 363 36.46 -9.26 14.49
C ASP A 363 37.50 -8.12 14.48
N GLY A 364 37.08 -6.89 14.85
CA GLY A 364 37.92 -5.72 15.02
C GLY A 364 38.05 -4.85 13.78
N PHE A 365 37.18 -5.03 12.78
CA PHE A 365 37.08 -4.08 11.66
C PHE A 365 36.30 -2.84 12.12
N PRO A 366 36.76 -1.61 11.83
CA PRO A 366 36.08 -0.39 12.26
C PRO A 366 34.87 -0.09 11.36
N ILE A 367 33.88 -1.00 11.34
CA ILE A 367 32.71 -0.95 10.45
C ILE A 367 31.41 -0.86 11.24
N LYS A 368 30.58 0.11 10.87
CA LYS A 368 29.21 0.25 11.39
C LYS A 368 28.20 -0.01 10.29
N TYR A 369 27.10 -0.67 10.64
CA TYR A 369 26.02 -1.00 9.71
C TYR A 369 24.77 -0.15 9.94
N ALA A 370 24.22 0.38 8.85
CA ALA A 370 22.97 1.13 8.83
C ALA A 370 22.04 0.58 7.74
N ARG A 371 20.85 0.12 8.12
CA ARG A 371 19.79 -0.30 7.18
C ARG A 371 18.83 0.86 6.94
N VAL A 372 18.75 1.33 5.69
CA VAL A 372 17.87 2.43 5.25
C VAL A 372 17.00 1.93 4.09
N PRO A 373 15.87 1.24 4.36
CA PRO A 373 15.09 0.56 3.33
C PRO A 373 14.39 1.56 2.39
N ILE A 374 14.94 1.75 1.19
CA ILE A 374 14.35 2.60 0.16
C ILE A 374 13.64 1.73 -0.88
N THR A 375 12.45 2.18 -1.27
CA THR A 375 11.66 1.52 -2.31
C THR A 375 12.34 1.54 -3.67
N ASP A 376 12.48 0.34 -4.24
CA ASP A 376 13.10 0.17 -5.54
C ASP A 376 12.31 0.93 -6.63
N GLY A 377 13.05 1.62 -7.49
CA GLY A 377 12.49 2.45 -8.56
C GLY A 377 11.81 3.75 -8.11
N LYS A 378 11.60 4.01 -6.81
CA LYS A 378 10.95 5.24 -6.31
C LYS A 378 11.94 6.28 -5.79
N ALA A 379 11.42 7.45 -5.43
CA ALA A 379 12.18 8.46 -4.70
C ALA A 379 12.20 8.18 -3.19
N PRO A 380 13.29 8.51 -2.46
CA PRO A 380 13.36 8.35 -1.00
C PRO A 380 12.27 9.16 -0.29
N LYS A 381 11.75 8.65 0.82
CA LYS A 381 10.87 9.39 1.74
C LYS A 381 11.69 10.44 2.48
N SER A 382 11.04 11.49 2.98
CA SER A 382 11.74 12.53 3.75
C SER A 382 12.44 11.99 5.00
N SER A 383 11.88 10.95 5.64
CA SER A 383 12.53 10.24 6.75
C SER A 383 13.82 9.51 6.36
N ASP A 384 13.92 9.08 5.10
CA ASP A 384 15.10 8.35 4.61
C ASP A 384 16.27 9.34 4.46
N PHE A 385 15.99 10.55 3.95
CA PHE A 385 16.95 11.67 3.94
C PHE A 385 17.41 12.03 5.35
N ASP A 386 16.47 12.15 6.30
CA ASP A 386 16.80 12.46 7.70
C ASP A 386 17.73 11.41 8.30
N THR A 387 17.45 10.12 8.06
CA THR A 387 18.25 9.01 8.57
C THR A 387 19.68 9.06 8.01
N VAL A 388 19.84 9.26 6.70
CA VAL A 388 21.16 9.37 6.07
C VAL A 388 21.90 10.63 6.55
N ALA A 389 21.20 11.75 6.69
CA ALA A 389 21.77 13.00 7.22
C ALA A 389 22.28 12.84 8.65
N MET A 390 21.48 12.22 9.54
CA MET A 390 21.89 11.92 10.92
C MET A 390 23.11 11.01 10.97
N ASN A 391 23.11 9.93 10.17
CA ASN A 391 24.22 8.98 10.09
C ASN A 391 25.53 9.65 9.67
N ILE A 392 25.49 10.50 8.64
CA ILE A 392 26.67 11.16 8.09
C ILE A 392 27.15 12.29 9.00
N ALA A 393 26.23 13.14 9.50
CA ALA A 393 26.58 14.25 10.39
C ALA A 393 27.13 13.80 11.75
N SER A 394 26.77 12.60 12.20
CA SER A 394 27.28 12.03 13.47
C SER A 394 28.56 11.21 13.31
N ALA A 395 29.02 10.99 12.08
CA ALA A 395 30.24 10.23 11.80
C ALA A 395 31.50 11.10 11.96
N SER A 396 32.64 10.46 12.21
CA SER A 396 33.92 11.18 12.27
C SER A 396 34.33 11.69 10.89
N ARG A 397 35.13 12.76 10.84
CA ARG A 397 35.51 13.43 9.58
C ARG A 397 36.21 12.51 8.57
N ASP A 398 36.94 11.51 9.06
CA ASP A 398 37.68 10.51 8.29
C ASP A 398 36.83 9.30 7.86
N THR A 399 35.55 9.20 8.27
CA THR A 399 34.70 8.04 7.95
C THR A 399 34.47 7.90 6.44
N ALA A 400 34.64 6.69 5.92
CA ALA A 400 34.21 6.29 4.58
C ALA A 400 32.75 5.81 4.58
N PHE A 401 31.96 6.25 3.61
CA PHE A 401 30.55 5.89 3.49
C PHE A 401 30.33 4.94 2.31
N VAL A 402 29.83 3.74 2.57
CA VAL A 402 29.55 2.75 1.52
C VAL A 402 28.05 2.58 1.37
N PHE A 403 27.53 2.65 0.15
CA PHE A 403 26.11 2.45 -0.15
C PHE A 403 25.90 1.22 -1.02
N ASN A 404 25.01 0.31 -0.59
CA ASN A 404 24.65 -0.86 -1.38
C ASN A 404 23.15 -1.03 -1.58
N CYS A 405 22.79 -1.59 -2.73
CA CYS A 405 21.45 -2.11 -3.04
C CYS A 405 21.62 -3.36 -3.91
N GLN A 406 20.54 -3.95 -4.44
CA GLN A 406 20.62 -5.18 -5.24
C GLN A 406 21.72 -5.13 -6.32
N MET A 407 21.56 -4.26 -7.32
CA MET A 407 22.53 -4.13 -8.43
C MET A 407 23.54 -2.98 -8.25
N GLY A 408 23.48 -2.23 -7.15
CA GLY A 408 24.35 -1.07 -6.97
C GLY A 408 24.03 0.15 -7.86
N ARG A 409 22.85 0.16 -8.52
CA ARG A 409 22.43 1.18 -9.50
C ARG A 409 21.55 2.28 -8.89
N GLY A 410 20.22 2.18 -8.99
CA GLY A 410 19.31 3.29 -8.67
C GLY A 410 19.35 3.78 -7.22
N ARG A 411 19.16 2.87 -6.25
CA ARG A 411 19.14 3.21 -4.81
C ARG A 411 20.53 3.63 -4.32
N THR A 412 21.56 2.88 -4.71
CA THR A 412 22.96 3.20 -4.40
C THR A 412 23.37 4.57 -4.93
N THR A 413 23.15 4.86 -6.21
CA THR A 413 23.48 6.19 -6.79
C THR A 413 22.72 7.31 -6.09
N THR A 414 21.46 7.09 -5.69
CA THR A 414 20.72 8.09 -4.93
C THR A 414 21.35 8.33 -3.56
N GLY A 415 21.77 7.26 -2.86
CA GLY A 415 22.48 7.36 -1.59
C GLY A 415 23.83 8.08 -1.70
N THR A 416 24.62 7.79 -2.74
CA THR A 416 25.90 8.46 -2.95
C THR A 416 25.72 9.96 -3.25
N VAL A 417 24.72 10.34 -4.07
CA VAL A 417 24.40 11.76 -4.32
C VAL A 417 24.02 12.49 -3.02
N ILE A 418 23.17 11.87 -2.19
CA ILE A 418 22.78 12.43 -0.89
C ILE A 418 24.01 12.62 0.01
N ALA A 419 24.90 11.63 0.07
CA ALA A 419 26.11 11.68 0.88
C ALA A 419 27.09 12.77 0.42
N CYS A 420 27.30 12.90 -0.89
CA CYS A 420 28.16 13.95 -1.45
C CYS A 420 27.62 15.35 -1.14
N LEU A 421 26.31 15.57 -1.27
CA LEU A 421 25.69 16.86 -0.89
C LEU A 421 25.89 17.19 0.59
N LEU A 422 25.68 16.20 1.46
CA LEU A 422 25.91 16.35 2.90
C LEU A 422 27.37 16.65 3.20
N LYS A 423 28.31 15.95 2.55
CA LYS A 423 29.75 16.19 2.73
C LYS A 423 30.17 17.58 2.25
N LEU A 424 29.71 18.04 1.09
CA LEU A 424 29.95 19.42 0.66
C LEU A 424 29.45 20.42 1.71
N ARG A 425 28.23 20.21 2.23
CA ARG A 425 27.66 21.11 3.23
C ARG A 425 28.40 21.08 4.57
N ILE A 426 28.83 19.91 5.03
CA ILE A 426 29.53 19.73 6.30
C ILE A 426 30.96 20.29 6.22
N ASP A 427 31.65 20.07 5.09
CA ASP A 427 33.06 20.40 4.95
C ASP A 427 33.29 21.87 4.51
N HIS A 428 32.37 22.45 3.73
CA HIS A 428 32.53 23.80 3.14
C HIS A 428 31.47 24.82 3.57
N GLY A 429 30.45 24.41 4.34
CA GLY A 429 29.41 25.33 4.83
C GLY A 429 28.46 25.81 3.71
N ARG A 430 28.03 27.07 3.79
CA ARG A 430 27.09 27.68 2.83
C ARG A 430 27.76 28.79 2.01
N PRO A 431 27.39 28.95 0.73
CA PRO A 431 26.48 28.08 -0.04
C PRO A 431 27.15 26.75 -0.43
N ILE A 432 26.34 25.71 -0.73
CA ILE A 432 26.87 24.45 -1.25
C ILE A 432 27.47 24.72 -2.62
N ARG A 433 28.79 24.59 -2.76
CA ARG A 433 29.52 24.79 -4.02
C ARG A 433 30.44 23.60 -4.26
N VAL A 434 30.52 23.17 -5.51
CA VAL A 434 31.57 22.24 -5.96
C VAL A 434 32.80 23.09 -6.25
N LEU A 435 33.92 22.84 -5.56
CA LEU A 435 35.19 23.52 -5.83
C LEU A 435 35.75 22.98 -7.16
N ALA A 436 36.00 23.86 -8.12
CA ALA A 436 36.46 23.50 -9.46
C ALA A 436 38.00 23.40 -9.59
N ASP A 437 38.76 23.65 -8.52
CA ASP A 437 40.17 24.08 -8.64
C ASP A 437 41.26 23.02 -8.42
N ASP A 438 40.95 21.72 -8.28
CA ASP A 438 42.00 20.68 -8.12
C ASP A 438 42.09 19.69 -9.32
N MET A 439 41.42 19.96 -10.44
CA MET A 439 41.29 18.98 -11.54
C MET A 439 42.06 19.31 -12.83
N ASN A 440 42.83 20.40 -12.87
CA ASN A 440 43.65 20.76 -14.03
C ASN A 440 45.11 21.02 -13.63
N HIS A 441 45.88 19.96 -13.37
CA HIS A 441 47.34 20.01 -13.53
C HIS A 441 47.80 18.72 -14.19
N GLU A 442 47.88 18.76 -15.52
CA GLU A 442 48.95 18.19 -16.34
C GLU A 442 48.56 18.32 -17.82
N GLU A 443 48.62 19.53 -18.38
CA GLU A 443 48.90 19.67 -19.82
C GLU A 443 49.92 20.78 -20.07
N VAL A 444 51.05 20.27 -20.56
CA VAL A 444 52.29 20.85 -21.08
C VAL A 444 52.17 22.23 -21.72
N GLU A 445 53.12 23.09 -21.35
CA GLU A 445 53.48 24.36 -22.00
C GLU A 445 53.58 24.25 -23.53
N SER A 446 52.85 25.11 -24.25
CA SER A 446 53.28 25.59 -25.56
C SER A 446 52.76 27.01 -25.74
N GLY A 447 53.68 27.94 -25.87
CA GLY A 447 53.40 29.35 -25.70
C GLY A 447 52.99 30.11 -26.96
N SER A 448 52.77 31.40 -26.69
CA SER A 448 53.12 32.56 -27.52
C SER A 448 52.01 33.26 -28.32
N SER A 449 52.02 34.59 -28.11
CA SER A 449 51.64 35.71 -29.01
C SER A 449 50.15 36.09 -29.05
N SER A 450 49.67 37.22 -28.52
CA SER A 450 50.02 38.68 -28.59
C SER A 450 49.30 39.47 -29.70
N GLY A 451 48.77 40.65 -29.33
CA GLY A 451 48.21 41.74 -30.18
C GLY A 451 46.68 41.91 -30.04
N GLU A 452 46.12 42.90 -29.31
CA GLU A 452 45.97 44.34 -29.64
C GLU A 452 45.16 44.57 -30.95
N GLU A 453 44.22 45.50 -31.14
CA GLU A 453 43.68 46.65 -30.38
C GLU A 453 42.49 47.26 -31.17
N THR A 454 41.62 48.05 -30.50
CA THR A 454 40.83 49.21 -31.03
C THR A 454 39.72 48.98 -32.08
N GLY A 455 38.56 49.65 -32.11
CA GLY A 455 38.08 50.91 -31.51
C GLY A 455 37.40 51.75 -32.62
N GLY A 456 36.14 52.16 -32.47
CA GLY A 456 35.48 53.07 -33.43
C GLY A 456 33.96 53.19 -33.35
N ASP A 457 33.49 54.19 -32.59
CA ASP A 457 32.11 54.70 -32.50
C ASP A 457 31.65 55.49 -33.75
N SER A 458 30.35 55.49 -34.07
CA SER A 458 29.46 56.68 -34.01
C SER A 458 28.17 56.62 -34.86
N ALA A 459 27.04 56.81 -34.15
CA ALA A 459 25.88 57.67 -34.45
C ALA A 459 24.88 57.41 -35.61
N ALA A 460 23.72 56.87 -35.21
CA ALA A 460 22.34 57.37 -35.39
C ALA A 460 21.78 57.79 -36.77
N THR A 461 20.71 57.11 -37.20
CA THR A 461 19.44 57.73 -37.64
C THR A 461 18.33 56.67 -37.75
N SER A 462 17.16 57.00 -37.22
CA SER A 462 15.93 56.19 -37.18
C SER A 462 15.03 56.43 -38.39
N ALA A 463 14.58 55.38 -39.07
CA ALA A 463 13.28 55.31 -39.74
C ALA A 463 12.90 53.85 -40.08
N ASP A 464 11.60 53.57 -40.02
CA ASP A 464 10.93 52.27 -39.91
C ASP A 464 10.97 51.31 -41.13
N VAL A 465 10.53 50.08 -40.82
CA VAL A 465 9.90 49.05 -41.70
C VAL A 465 10.83 48.05 -42.40
N ALA A 466 11.00 46.88 -41.77
CA ALA A 466 10.59 45.56 -42.30
C ALA A 466 11.38 44.47 -41.55
N GLY A 467 10.69 43.74 -40.68
CA GLY A 467 11.25 42.60 -39.98
C GLY A 467 11.61 41.49 -40.96
N VAL A 468 12.90 41.33 -41.22
CA VAL A 468 13.47 40.06 -41.70
C VAL A 468 13.78 39.25 -40.44
N LYS A 469 12.79 38.51 -39.95
CA LYS A 469 13.05 37.36 -39.09
C LYS A 469 13.81 36.35 -39.93
N THR A 470 15.12 36.25 -39.71
CA THR A 470 15.90 35.12 -40.17
C THR A 470 15.44 33.88 -39.41
N ASP A 471 14.79 32.99 -40.14
CA ASP A 471 14.45 31.63 -39.74
C ASP A 471 15.72 30.84 -39.38
N MET A 472 16.13 30.92 -38.11
CA MET A 472 17.13 30.05 -37.48
C MET A 472 16.64 29.63 -36.08
N GLU A 473 15.43 29.09 -36.00
CA GLU A 473 14.98 28.29 -34.85
C GLU A 473 14.46 26.93 -35.32
N GLN A 474 15.35 26.13 -35.89
CA GLN A 474 15.16 24.69 -36.04
C GLN A 474 16.27 23.97 -35.28
N GLY A 475 15.92 23.37 -34.14
CA GLY A 475 16.68 22.24 -33.59
C GLY A 475 17.23 22.31 -32.16
N ARG A 476 16.67 23.08 -31.21
CA ARG A 476 17.03 22.86 -29.80
C ARG A 476 16.38 21.57 -29.29
N ALA A 477 17.17 20.54 -29.03
CA ALA A 477 16.68 19.30 -28.41
C ALA A 477 16.16 19.59 -27.00
N PHE A 478 14.95 19.11 -26.68
CA PHE A 478 14.33 19.29 -25.35
C PHE A 478 15.20 18.67 -24.25
N GLY A 479 15.80 19.50 -23.41
CA GLY A 479 16.67 19.16 -22.30
C GLY A 479 15.94 19.08 -20.96
N ILE A 480 16.69 18.75 -19.90
CA ILE A 480 16.14 18.68 -18.53
C ILE A 480 15.61 20.06 -18.09
N ASP A 481 16.25 21.13 -18.57
CA ASP A 481 15.85 22.51 -18.33
C ASP A 481 14.62 22.95 -19.10
N ASP A 482 14.00 22.13 -19.96
CA ASP A 482 12.73 22.51 -20.59
C ASP A 482 11.52 22.04 -19.77
N ILE A 483 11.74 21.31 -18.68
CA ILE A 483 10.67 20.88 -17.76
C ILE A 483 10.32 22.05 -16.82
N LEU A 484 9.25 22.78 -17.16
CA LEU A 484 8.75 23.95 -16.40
C LEU A 484 8.59 23.73 -14.89
N LEU A 485 8.27 22.50 -14.48
CA LEU A 485 8.15 22.13 -13.08
C LEU A 485 9.45 22.41 -12.29
N LEU A 486 10.59 22.10 -12.91
CA LEU A 486 11.91 22.24 -12.29
C LEU A 486 12.27 23.72 -12.07
N TRP A 487 11.82 24.61 -12.95
CA TRP A 487 11.98 26.06 -12.80
C TRP A 487 11.18 26.57 -11.63
N LYS A 488 9.93 26.09 -11.50
CA LYS A 488 9.04 26.48 -10.39
C LYS A 488 9.66 26.14 -9.05
N ILE A 489 10.14 24.90 -8.85
CA ILE A 489 10.77 24.52 -7.58
C ILE A 489 12.10 25.25 -7.34
N THR A 490 12.93 25.42 -8.37
CA THR A 490 14.23 26.13 -8.23
C THR A 490 14.01 27.59 -7.79
N ARG A 491 12.98 28.26 -8.30
CA ARG A 491 12.64 29.65 -7.93
C ARG A 491 11.93 29.79 -6.58
N LEU A 492 11.45 28.70 -5.98
CA LEU A 492 10.80 28.74 -4.66
C LEU A 492 11.80 28.89 -3.50
N PHE A 493 13.09 28.64 -3.74
CA PHE A 493 14.12 28.71 -2.71
C PHE A 493 15.10 29.84 -3.02
N ASP A 494 15.45 30.64 -2.02
CA ASP A 494 16.36 31.79 -2.16
C ASP A 494 17.74 31.39 -2.73
N ASN A 495 18.20 30.19 -2.39
CA ASN A 495 19.45 29.55 -2.84
C ASN A 495 19.22 28.47 -3.91
N GLY A 496 18.05 28.44 -4.53
CA GLY A 496 17.61 27.28 -5.31
C GLY A 496 18.43 27.06 -6.58
N LYS A 497 18.90 28.13 -7.23
CA LYS A 497 19.73 28.05 -8.44
C LYS A 497 21.09 27.42 -8.12
N GLU A 498 21.80 27.97 -7.13
CA GLU A 498 23.12 27.51 -6.71
C GLU A 498 23.06 26.06 -6.20
N CYS A 499 22.03 25.73 -5.41
CA CYS A 499 21.86 24.37 -4.89
C CYS A 499 21.54 23.35 -6.00
N ARG A 500 20.80 23.77 -7.04
CA ARG A 500 20.52 22.91 -8.19
C ARG A 500 21.77 22.69 -9.05
N GLU A 501 22.58 23.71 -9.26
CA GLU A 501 23.87 23.59 -9.98
C GLU A 501 24.82 22.64 -9.25
N ALA A 502 24.97 22.78 -7.93
CA ALA A 502 25.78 21.87 -7.12
C ALA A 502 25.24 20.42 -7.14
N LEU A 503 23.91 20.25 -7.10
CA LEU A 503 23.26 18.94 -7.23
C LEU A 503 23.55 18.30 -8.58
N ASP A 504 23.42 19.05 -9.67
CA ASP A 504 23.61 18.54 -11.03
C ASP A 504 25.06 18.07 -11.24
N ALA A 505 26.03 18.84 -10.76
CA ALA A 505 27.44 18.43 -10.76
C ALA A 505 27.69 17.14 -9.96
N ILE A 506 27.07 16.99 -8.78
CA ILE A 506 27.17 15.75 -8.00
C ILE A 506 26.50 14.57 -8.71
N ILE A 507 25.35 14.78 -9.34
CA ILE A 507 24.67 13.73 -10.13
C ILE A 507 25.60 13.25 -11.25
N ASP A 508 26.33 14.17 -11.88
CA ASP A 508 27.27 13.84 -12.96
C ASP A 508 28.49 13.07 -12.43
N MET A 509 29.04 13.45 -11.27
CA MET A 509 30.09 12.67 -10.60
C MET A 509 29.62 11.26 -10.19
N CYS A 510 28.34 11.09 -9.88
CA CYS A 510 27.74 9.80 -9.50
C CYS A 510 27.20 8.99 -10.69
N SER A 511 27.43 9.43 -11.93
CA SER A 511 26.73 8.94 -13.13
C SER A 511 27.20 7.57 -13.66
N ALA A 512 28.30 7.02 -13.14
CA ALA A 512 28.99 5.82 -13.65
C ALA A 512 28.09 4.61 -13.96
N LEU A 513 26.96 4.45 -13.27
CA LEU A 513 25.96 3.41 -13.57
C LEU A 513 24.62 3.95 -14.06
N GLN A 514 24.29 5.17 -13.66
CA GLN A 514 22.99 5.78 -13.91
C GLN A 514 23.02 7.27 -13.58
N ASN A 515 22.71 8.11 -14.57
CA ASN A 515 22.39 9.52 -14.34
C ASN A 515 20.87 9.70 -14.17
N ILE A 516 20.46 10.36 -13.09
CA ILE A 516 19.02 10.56 -12.77
C ILE A 516 18.36 11.47 -13.81
N ARG A 517 19.06 12.49 -14.30
CA ARG A 517 18.54 13.48 -15.26
C ARG A 517 18.37 12.85 -16.65
N GLU A 518 19.36 12.09 -17.10
CA GLU A 518 19.28 11.34 -18.36
C GLU A 518 18.15 10.30 -18.34
N ALA A 519 17.91 9.65 -17.19
CA ALA A 519 16.81 8.69 -17.05
C ALA A 519 15.44 9.35 -17.29
N VAL A 520 15.21 10.57 -16.78
CA VAL A 520 13.98 11.35 -17.03
C VAL A 520 13.81 11.58 -18.53
N LEU A 521 14.86 12.07 -19.21
CA LEU A 521 14.83 12.36 -20.65
C LEU A 521 14.61 11.10 -21.49
N ARG A 522 15.23 9.99 -21.12
CA ARG A 522 15.05 8.69 -21.78
C ARG A 522 13.58 8.23 -21.73
N TYR A 523 12.94 8.28 -20.56
CA TYR A 523 11.53 7.89 -20.45
C TYR A 523 10.60 8.86 -21.19
N ARG A 524 10.89 10.17 -21.17
CA ARG A 524 10.17 11.16 -21.99
C ARG A 524 10.22 10.81 -23.47
N LYS A 525 11.39 10.38 -23.99
CA LYS A 525 11.54 9.97 -25.38
C LYS A 525 10.60 8.81 -25.72
N VAL A 526 10.52 7.79 -24.85
CA VAL A 526 9.60 6.64 -25.03
C VAL A 526 8.13 7.07 -24.97
N VAL A 527 7.77 7.98 -24.06
CA VAL A 527 6.39 8.47 -23.93
C VAL A 527 5.90 9.18 -25.19
N ASN A 528 6.78 9.95 -25.83
CA ASN A 528 6.45 10.75 -27.01
C ASN A 528 6.62 10.00 -28.35
N GLN A 529 7.03 8.74 -28.33
CA GLN A 529 7.09 7.92 -29.55
C GLN A 529 5.69 7.46 -29.96
N GLN A 530 5.25 7.89 -31.15
CA GLN A 530 3.93 7.61 -31.69
C GLN A 530 3.67 6.10 -31.90
N HIS A 531 4.71 5.33 -32.25
CA HIS A 531 4.62 3.90 -32.59
C HIS A 531 4.79 2.93 -31.40
N VAL A 532 4.88 3.43 -30.16
CA VAL A 532 5.02 2.59 -28.95
C VAL A 532 3.65 2.12 -28.48
N GLU A 533 3.52 0.83 -28.16
CA GLU A 533 2.31 0.22 -27.60
C GLU A 533 1.78 1.01 -26.38
N PRO A 534 0.46 1.25 -26.26
CA PRO A 534 -0.13 2.02 -25.15
C PRO A 534 0.28 1.56 -23.75
N ARG A 535 0.47 0.24 -23.55
CA ARG A 535 0.95 -0.34 -22.29
C ARG A 535 2.39 0.06 -21.98
N VAL A 536 3.29 -0.03 -22.96
CA VAL A 536 4.70 0.38 -22.81
C VAL A 536 4.80 1.88 -22.55
N ARG A 537 3.98 2.70 -23.24
CA ARG A 537 3.88 4.15 -23.00
C ARG A 537 3.44 4.47 -21.57
N THR A 538 2.43 3.77 -21.06
CA THR A 538 1.94 3.93 -19.66
C THR A 538 3.01 3.54 -18.63
N VAL A 539 3.72 2.43 -18.85
CA VAL A 539 4.83 2.00 -17.98
C VAL A 539 5.97 3.02 -18.01
N ALA A 540 6.34 3.50 -19.21
CA ALA A 540 7.37 4.52 -19.37
C ALA A 540 6.99 5.84 -18.69
N LEU A 541 5.73 6.26 -18.79
CA LEU A 541 5.20 7.45 -18.12
C LEU A 541 5.29 7.30 -16.60
N SER A 542 4.86 6.15 -16.06
CA SER A 542 4.95 5.88 -14.63
C SER A 542 6.41 5.89 -14.16
N ARG A 543 7.34 5.26 -14.89
CA ARG A 543 8.76 5.23 -14.52
C ARG A 543 9.40 6.61 -14.65
N GLY A 544 9.11 7.35 -15.71
CA GLY A 544 9.59 8.72 -15.92
C GLY A 544 9.16 9.65 -14.79
N ALA A 545 7.91 9.53 -14.33
CA ALA A 545 7.40 10.30 -13.19
C ALA A 545 8.15 9.98 -11.88
N GLU A 546 8.53 8.72 -11.64
CA GLU A 546 9.31 8.34 -10.45
C GLU A 546 10.74 8.91 -10.47
N TYR A 547 11.41 8.94 -11.64
CA TYR A 547 12.71 9.61 -11.78
C TYR A 547 12.61 11.13 -11.63
N LEU A 548 11.54 11.74 -12.18
CA LEU A 548 11.29 13.17 -12.04
C LEU A 548 10.99 13.54 -10.58
N GLU A 549 10.20 12.74 -9.86
CA GLU A 549 9.96 12.91 -8.42
C GLU A 549 11.27 12.77 -7.63
N ARG A 550 12.14 11.82 -8.00
CA ARG A 550 13.45 11.65 -7.35
C ARG A 550 14.34 12.89 -7.51
N TYR A 551 14.46 13.41 -8.72
CA TYR A 551 15.24 14.62 -8.97
C TYR A 551 14.64 15.83 -8.26
N PHE A 552 13.31 15.99 -8.31
CA PHE A 552 12.58 17.03 -7.58
C PHE A 552 12.87 17.01 -6.07
N ARG A 553 12.90 15.83 -5.44
CA ARG A 553 13.22 15.70 -4.01
C ARG A 553 14.68 16.03 -3.70
N LEU A 554 15.60 15.67 -4.59
CA LEU A 554 17.01 16.02 -4.44
C LEU A 554 17.23 17.53 -4.53
N ILE A 555 16.50 18.24 -5.40
CA ILE A 555 16.53 19.72 -5.45
C ILE A 555 16.04 20.30 -4.12
N ALA A 556 14.89 19.83 -3.61
CA ALA A 556 14.37 20.27 -2.33
C ALA A 556 15.34 19.98 -1.17
N PHE A 557 16.01 18.83 -1.20
CA PHE A 557 17.00 18.46 -0.18
C PHE A 557 18.26 19.31 -0.27
N ALA A 558 18.78 19.59 -1.46
CA ALA A 558 19.91 20.50 -1.65
C ALA A 558 19.60 21.91 -1.14
N ALA A 559 18.39 22.43 -1.42
CA ALA A 559 17.93 23.71 -0.89
C ALA A 559 17.82 23.73 0.65
N TYR A 560 17.29 22.66 1.25
CA TYR A 560 17.30 22.46 2.71
C TYR A 560 18.71 22.49 3.29
N LEU A 561 19.63 21.71 2.70
CA LEU A 561 21.03 21.68 3.10
C LEU A 561 21.70 23.04 2.92
N GLY A 562 21.27 23.88 1.97
CA GLY A 562 21.79 25.24 1.80
C GLY A 562 21.10 26.30 2.68
N SER A 563 20.16 25.93 3.55
CA SER A 563 19.43 26.84 4.43
C SER A 563 19.93 26.80 5.89
N GLU A 564 19.41 27.70 6.74
CA GLU A 564 19.71 27.73 8.18
C GLU A 564 19.15 26.51 8.92
N ALA A 565 18.14 25.85 8.34
CA ALA A 565 17.50 24.69 8.96
C ALA A 565 18.46 23.51 9.18
N PHE A 566 19.54 23.41 8.41
CA PHE A 566 20.54 22.34 8.55
C PHE A 566 21.69 22.71 9.50
N ASP A 567 21.81 23.96 9.95
CA ASP A 567 22.96 24.40 10.75
C ASP A 567 23.17 23.56 12.02
N GLY A 568 22.07 23.19 12.69
CA GLY A 568 22.14 22.41 13.93
C GLY A 568 22.84 21.06 13.76
N PHE A 569 22.85 20.51 12.54
CA PHE A 569 23.57 19.27 12.21
C PHE A 569 25.07 19.53 11.94
N CYS A 570 25.45 20.76 11.59
CA CYS A 570 26.84 21.22 11.46
C CYS A 570 27.43 21.73 12.79
N GLY A 571 26.69 21.64 13.90
CA GLY A 571 27.09 22.21 15.20
C GLY A 571 26.96 23.73 15.30
N GLN A 572 26.20 24.35 14.38
CA GLN A 572 25.90 25.78 14.33
C GLN A 572 24.39 26.00 14.56
N GLY A 573 23.94 27.14 15.06
CA GLY A 573 22.49 27.43 15.20
C GLY A 573 21.78 26.77 16.41
N GLU A 574 20.55 27.21 16.67
CA GLU A 574 19.82 26.95 17.92
C GLU A 574 19.02 25.63 17.94
N SER A 575 18.70 25.05 16.77
CA SER A 575 17.85 23.86 16.66
C SER A 575 18.21 22.95 15.49
N ARG A 576 18.09 21.63 15.69
CA ARG A 576 18.29 20.58 14.68
C ARG A 576 16.99 20.30 13.92
N MET A 577 16.64 21.16 12.97
CA MET A 577 15.44 20.96 12.14
C MET A 577 15.67 19.86 11.08
N THR A 578 14.86 18.80 11.08
CA THR A 578 14.97 17.72 10.09
C THR A 578 14.41 18.12 8.72
N PHE A 579 14.85 17.45 7.65
CA PHE A 579 14.31 17.67 6.30
C PHE A 579 12.82 17.34 6.24
N LYS A 580 12.38 16.28 6.94
CA LYS A 580 10.94 15.98 7.05
C LYS A 580 10.19 17.17 7.64
N SER A 581 10.60 17.70 8.78
CA SER A 581 9.90 18.83 9.43
C SER A 581 9.96 20.10 8.57
N TRP A 582 11.12 20.41 7.99
CA TRP A 582 11.31 21.55 7.09
C TRP A 582 10.39 21.51 5.87
N LEU A 583 10.22 20.32 5.28
CA LEU A 583 9.35 20.10 4.11
C LEU A 583 7.85 20.08 4.48
N HIS A 584 7.49 19.74 5.72
CA HIS A 584 6.09 19.83 6.18
C HIS A 584 5.63 21.28 6.31
N GLN A 585 6.54 22.20 6.62
CA GLN A 585 6.26 23.65 6.69
C GLN A 585 6.12 24.31 5.31
N ARG A 586 6.18 23.55 4.21
CA ARG A 586 6.18 24.04 2.82
C ARG A 586 5.10 23.34 1.98
N PRO A 587 3.81 23.65 2.20
CA PRO A 587 2.70 23.02 1.49
C PRO A 587 2.76 23.21 -0.03
N GLU A 588 3.33 24.31 -0.51
CA GLU A 588 3.56 24.60 -1.93
C GLU A 588 4.49 23.57 -2.60
N VAL A 589 5.57 23.15 -1.93
CA VAL A 589 6.47 22.10 -2.42
C VAL A 589 5.75 20.75 -2.45
N GLN A 590 4.90 20.47 -1.46
CA GLN A 590 4.08 19.25 -1.43
C GLN A 590 3.05 19.22 -2.55
N ALA A 591 2.39 20.35 -2.84
CA ALA A 591 1.41 20.47 -3.91
C ALA A 591 2.06 20.20 -5.28
N ILE A 592 3.26 20.74 -5.51
CA ILE A 592 4.02 20.49 -6.74
C ILE A 592 4.36 19.01 -6.88
N LYS A 593 4.85 18.36 -5.81
CA LYS A 593 5.08 16.91 -5.79
C LYS A 593 3.82 16.11 -6.13
N TRP A 594 2.67 16.47 -5.55
CA TRP A 594 1.39 15.79 -5.85
C TRP A 594 0.99 15.93 -7.32
N SER A 595 1.29 17.06 -7.96
CA SER A 595 1.00 17.26 -9.37
C SER A 595 1.74 16.26 -10.29
N ILE A 596 3.00 15.91 -9.97
CA ILE A 596 3.80 14.89 -10.69
C ILE A 596 3.06 13.55 -10.73
N ARG A 597 2.41 13.17 -9.62
CA ARG A 597 1.72 11.89 -9.48
C ARG A 597 0.32 11.87 -10.08
N LEU A 598 -0.43 12.96 -9.91
CA LEU A 598 -1.82 13.04 -10.37
C LEU A 598 -1.92 13.21 -11.88
N ARG A 599 -0.98 13.93 -12.49
CA ARG A 599 -1.01 14.25 -13.92
C ARG A 599 0.40 14.15 -14.52
N PRO A 600 1.06 12.97 -14.47
CA PRO A 600 2.40 12.80 -15.02
C PRO A 600 2.45 13.20 -16.50
N GLY A 601 1.39 12.89 -17.26
CA GLY A 601 1.26 13.28 -18.66
C GLY A 601 1.52 14.77 -18.91
N ARG A 602 1.08 15.69 -18.04
CA ARG A 602 1.31 17.14 -18.26
C ARG A 602 2.78 17.56 -18.30
N PHE A 603 3.68 16.75 -17.76
CA PHE A 603 5.13 16.99 -17.79
C PHE A 603 5.82 16.23 -18.93
N PHE A 604 5.10 15.31 -19.58
CA PHE A 604 5.64 14.40 -20.59
C PHE A 604 4.88 14.44 -21.94
N THR A 605 3.71 15.08 -22.07
CA THR A 605 2.82 15.13 -23.26
C THR A 605 2.28 16.54 -23.54
N ILE A 606 1.98 16.84 -24.81
CA ILE A 606 1.35 18.08 -25.32
C ILE A 606 -0.19 18.04 -25.09
N PRO A 607 -0.91 19.16 -24.83
CA PRO A 607 -2.35 19.12 -24.52
C PRO A 607 -3.25 18.99 -25.76
N GLU A 608 -4.30 18.16 -25.68
CA GLU A 608 -5.38 18.06 -26.69
C GLU A 608 -6.75 17.90 -26.01
N GLY A 609 -7.73 18.69 -26.45
CA GLY A 609 -9.10 18.71 -25.92
C GLY A 609 -10.11 18.10 -26.90
N LEU A 610 -11.26 17.70 -26.35
CA LEU A 610 -12.55 17.28 -26.96
C LEU A 610 -12.93 15.82 -26.65
N ARG A 611 -13.87 15.64 -25.70
CA ARG A 611 -14.93 14.61 -25.77
C ARG A 611 -16.18 15.12 -25.05
N THR A 612 -17.33 15.00 -25.69
CA THR A 612 -18.69 15.32 -25.21
C THR A 612 -19.50 14.03 -24.97
N PRO A 613 -20.48 14.00 -24.04
CA PRO A 613 -21.40 12.86 -23.84
C PRO A 613 -22.85 13.13 -24.32
N GLN A 614 -23.60 12.05 -24.61
CA GLN A 614 -24.99 12.01 -25.11
C GLN A 614 -26.06 11.71 -24.03
N GLU A 615 -27.32 12.13 -24.29
CA GLU A 615 -28.55 12.01 -23.45
C GLU A 615 -29.50 10.85 -23.85
N SER A 616 -30.52 10.56 -23.02
CA SER A 616 -31.53 9.47 -23.13
C SER A 616 -33.00 9.94 -22.95
N GLN A 617 -34.00 9.06 -23.23
CA GLN A 617 -35.40 9.36 -23.69
C GLN A 617 -36.60 9.06 -22.73
N HIS A 618 -37.52 10.04 -22.66
CA HIS A 618 -39.00 10.08 -22.83
C HIS A 618 -40.05 9.25 -22.05
N GLY A 619 -39.73 8.20 -21.29
CA GLY A 619 -40.74 7.50 -20.43
C GLY A 619 -40.93 8.12 -19.03
N ASP A 620 -39.92 8.86 -18.59
CA ASP A 620 -39.79 9.44 -17.26
C ASP A 620 -40.59 10.73 -17.07
N ALA A 621 -41.12 11.36 -18.12
CA ALA A 621 -41.43 12.79 -18.15
C ALA A 621 -42.32 13.35 -17.01
N VAL A 622 -43.29 12.58 -16.48
CA VAL A 622 -44.18 13.04 -15.39
C VAL A 622 -43.56 12.84 -13.99
N MET A 623 -42.91 11.69 -13.76
CA MET A 623 -42.12 11.48 -12.54
C MET A 623 -40.92 12.41 -12.53
N GLU A 624 -40.26 12.57 -13.68
CA GLU A 624 -39.17 13.49 -13.90
C GLU A 624 -39.63 14.93 -13.70
N ALA A 625 -40.80 15.35 -14.19
CA ALA A 625 -41.32 16.69 -13.92
C ALA A 625 -41.52 16.96 -12.42
N THR A 626 -42.10 16.00 -11.68
CA THR A 626 -42.35 16.10 -10.23
C THR A 626 -41.04 16.10 -9.44
N VAL A 627 -40.12 15.20 -9.78
CA VAL A 627 -38.82 15.08 -9.12
C VAL A 627 -37.86 16.21 -9.53
N ARG A 628 -38.01 16.82 -10.72
CA ARG A 628 -37.23 17.99 -11.19
C ARG A 628 -37.59 19.28 -10.45
N VAL A 629 -38.80 19.40 -9.89
CA VAL A 629 -39.23 20.58 -9.12
C VAL A 629 -38.94 20.49 -7.63
N ARG A 630 -38.49 19.33 -7.12
CA ARG A 630 -38.04 19.18 -5.73
C ARG A 630 -36.90 20.16 -5.43
N ASN A 631 -36.99 20.82 -4.27
CA ASN A 631 -36.01 21.81 -3.83
C ASN A 631 -35.53 21.58 -2.39
N GLY A 632 -35.70 20.37 -1.88
CA GLY A 632 -35.19 19.96 -0.58
C GLY A 632 -33.65 19.98 -0.54
N SER A 633 -33.11 20.09 0.66
CA SER A 633 -31.67 20.13 0.91
C SER A 633 -30.99 18.77 0.74
N VAL A 634 -31.73 17.68 0.96
CA VAL A 634 -31.33 16.28 0.86
C VAL A 634 -32.23 15.55 -0.14
N LEU A 635 -33.57 15.73 -0.06
CA LEU A 635 -34.51 15.25 -1.07
C LEU A 635 -34.65 16.29 -2.20
N GLY A 636 -33.59 16.37 -3.01
CA GLY A 636 -33.45 17.38 -4.05
C GLY A 636 -33.97 16.95 -5.43
N LYS A 637 -33.64 17.77 -6.43
CA LYS A 637 -33.93 17.48 -7.84
C LYS A 637 -33.35 16.14 -8.25
N GLY A 638 -34.12 15.31 -8.94
CA GLY A 638 -33.66 13.99 -9.41
C GLY A 638 -33.68 12.88 -8.35
N SER A 639 -33.98 13.20 -7.09
CA SER A 639 -33.98 12.23 -5.98
C SER A 639 -35.38 11.68 -5.69
N ILE A 640 -35.48 10.41 -5.32
CA ILE A 640 -36.73 9.74 -4.94
C ILE A 640 -36.53 8.80 -3.74
N LEU A 641 -37.57 8.65 -2.91
CA LEU A 641 -37.58 7.69 -1.82
C LEU A 641 -38.08 6.34 -2.34
N LYS A 642 -37.30 5.29 -2.11
CA LYS A 642 -37.63 3.92 -2.46
C LYS A 642 -37.81 3.08 -1.20
N MET A 643 -38.86 2.27 -1.18
CA MET A 643 -39.14 1.32 -0.11
C MET A 643 -37.99 0.31 0.01
N TYR A 644 -37.54 0.03 1.23
CA TYR A 644 -36.44 -0.90 1.48
C TYR A 644 -36.83 -2.38 1.28
N PHE A 645 -38.11 -2.67 1.46
CA PHE A 645 -38.70 -3.99 1.25
C PHE A 645 -39.12 -4.18 -0.21
N PHE A 646 -38.87 -5.37 -0.75
CA PHE A 646 -39.31 -5.74 -2.10
C PHE A 646 -39.78 -7.19 -2.18
N PRO A 647 -40.82 -7.49 -2.99
CA PRO A 647 -41.28 -8.85 -3.22
C PRO A 647 -40.16 -9.71 -3.86
N GLY A 648 -39.99 -10.95 -3.39
CA GLY A 648 -38.94 -11.85 -3.88
C GLY A 648 -37.58 -11.70 -3.18
N GLN A 649 -37.47 -10.83 -2.17
CA GLN A 649 -36.29 -10.78 -1.30
C GLN A 649 -36.07 -12.17 -0.67
N ARG A 650 -34.93 -12.81 -0.97
CA ARG A 650 -34.56 -14.10 -0.37
C ARG A 650 -34.43 -13.92 1.14
N THR A 651 -35.43 -14.35 1.88
CA THR A 651 -35.40 -14.41 3.33
C THR A 651 -35.00 -15.83 3.73
N SER A 652 -33.79 -15.98 4.27
CA SER A 652 -33.28 -17.27 4.78
C SER A 652 -33.05 -17.20 6.28
N SER A 653 -33.90 -16.48 7.01
CA SER A 653 -33.71 -16.24 8.44
C SER A 653 -33.71 -17.54 9.25
N HIS A 654 -32.64 -17.78 10.02
CA HIS A 654 -32.64 -18.83 11.03
C HIS A 654 -33.60 -18.50 12.19
N ILE A 655 -33.88 -17.21 12.40
CA ILE A 655 -34.85 -16.70 13.37
C ILE A 655 -35.94 -15.96 12.60
N GLN A 656 -37.15 -16.51 12.56
CA GLN A 656 -38.27 -15.86 11.86
C GLN A 656 -38.92 -14.83 12.78
N ILE A 657 -38.76 -13.55 12.44
CA ILE A 657 -39.37 -12.41 13.12
C ILE A 657 -40.11 -11.58 12.06
N HIS A 658 -41.37 -11.27 12.33
CA HIS A 658 -42.20 -10.58 11.35
C HIS A 658 -41.72 -9.13 11.19
N GLY A 659 -41.51 -8.68 9.95
CA GLY A 659 -40.96 -7.35 9.68
C GLY A 659 -39.46 -7.19 9.97
N ALA A 660 -38.74 -8.24 10.37
CA ALA A 660 -37.27 -8.21 10.49
C ALA A 660 -36.64 -9.31 9.59
N PRO A 661 -36.25 -8.98 8.35
CA PRO A 661 -35.67 -9.96 7.45
C PRO A 661 -34.22 -10.31 7.84
N ASN A 662 -33.81 -11.53 7.49
CA ASN A 662 -32.42 -12.00 7.59
C ASN A 662 -31.82 -11.93 9.00
N VAL A 663 -32.60 -12.31 10.02
CA VAL A 663 -32.12 -12.38 11.41
C VAL A 663 -31.31 -13.65 11.62
N TYR A 664 -30.03 -13.50 11.96
CA TYR A 664 -29.12 -14.61 12.27
C TYR A 664 -28.40 -14.38 13.60
N LYS A 665 -28.14 -15.49 14.29
CA LYS A 665 -27.24 -15.52 15.45
C LYS A 665 -25.92 -16.15 15.02
N VAL A 666 -24.80 -15.51 15.37
CA VAL A 666 -23.46 -16.10 15.17
C VAL A 666 -23.24 -17.20 16.20
N ASP A 667 -22.88 -18.40 15.74
CA ASP A 667 -22.76 -19.55 16.62
C ASP A 667 -21.63 -19.37 17.66
N GLY A 668 -21.95 -19.66 18.92
CA GLY A 668 -21.05 -19.49 20.07
C GLY A 668 -20.78 -18.04 20.50
N TYR A 669 -21.44 -17.03 19.89
CA TYR A 669 -21.26 -15.62 20.25
C TYR A 669 -22.61 -14.91 20.50
N PRO A 670 -22.66 -13.91 21.40
CA PRO A 670 -23.85 -13.07 21.60
C PRO A 670 -23.94 -11.97 20.53
N VAL A 671 -23.70 -12.34 19.26
CA VAL A 671 -23.69 -11.43 18.11
C VAL A 671 -24.80 -11.85 17.15
N TYR A 672 -25.57 -10.88 16.71
CA TYR A 672 -26.70 -11.08 15.80
C TYR A 672 -26.55 -10.13 14.61
N SER A 673 -27.01 -10.57 13.43
CA SER A 673 -27.15 -9.73 12.24
C SER A 673 -28.61 -9.73 11.80
N MET A 674 -29.03 -8.63 11.18
CA MET A 674 -30.35 -8.50 10.57
C MET A 674 -30.28 -7.50 9.41
N ALA A 675 -31.17 -7.64 8.43
CA ALA A 675 -31.43 -6.57 7.47
C ALA A 675 -32.35 -5.51 8.11
N THR A 676 -32.49 -4.35 7.48
CA THR A 676 -33.29 -3.22 8.00
C THR A 676 -34.70 -3.70 8.35
N PRO A 677 -35.11 -3.65 9.63
CA PRO A 677 -36.44 -4.08 10.04
C PRO A 677 -37.48 -2.96 9.84
N THR A 678 -38.77 -3.31 9.88
CA THR A 678 -39.84 -2.34 10.19
C THR A 678 -39.78 -1.94 11.67
N ILE A 679 -40.51 -0.90 12.07
CA ILE A 679 -40.62 -0.54 13.49
C ILE A 679 -41.16 -1.71 14.32
N ALA A 680 -42.18 -2.41 13.81
CA ALA A 680 -42.73 -3.60 14.47
C ALA A 680 -41.70 -4.73 14.58
N GLY A 681 -40.96 -5.00 13.50
CA GLY A 681 -39.90 -6.01 13.50
C GLY A 681 -38.77 -5.68 14.46
N ALA A 682 -38.37 -4.41 14.58
CA ALA A 682 -37.37 -3.97 15.56
C ALA A 682 -37.82 -4.25 17.00
N LYS A 683 -39.11 -3.99 17.33
CA LYS A 683 -39.68 -4.31 18.64
C LYS A 683 -39.67 -5.82 18.91
N GLU A 684 -40.05 -6.63 17.93
CA GLU A 684 -40.02 -8.09 18.05
C GLU A 684 -38.59 -8.63 18.25
N VAL A 685 -37.60 -8.09 17.56
CA VAL A 685 -36.17 -8.44 17.76
C VAL A 685 -35.73 -8.10 19.19
N LEU A 686 -36.03 -6.91 19.69
CA LEU A 686 -35.66 -6.52 21.07
C LEU A 686 -36.37 -7.39 22.11
N ALA A 687 -37.63 -7.75 21.88
CA ALA A 687 -38.38 -8.67 22.73
C ALA A 687 -37.77 -10.09 22.73
N TYR A 688 -37.37 -10.59 21.55
CA TYR A 688 -36.68 -11.87 21.38
C TYR A 688 -35.36 -11.89 22.16
N LEU A 689 -34.60 -10.79 22.11
CA LEU A 689 -33.35 -10.61 22.84
C LEU A 689 -33.54 -10.31 24.35
N LYS A 690 -34.79 -10.26 24.84
CA LYS A 690 -35.12 -9.98 26.25
C LYS A 690 -34.57 -8.63 26.74
N ALA A 691 -34.59 -7.62 25.86
CA ALA A 691 -34.14 -6.26 26.19
C ALA A 691 -35.13 -5.50 27.10
N LYS A 692 -36.31 -6.07 27.38
CA LYS A 692 -37.30 -5.50 28.30
C LYS A 692 -37.58 -6.50 29.43
N PRO A 693 -37.59 -6.08 30.70
CA PRO A 693 -37.84 -7.00 31.82
C PRO A 693 -39.28 -7.51 31.78
N LYS A 694 -39.47 -8.83 31.91
CA LYS A 694 -40.80 -9.48 31.86
C LYS A 694 -41.54 -9.45 33.21
N ILE A 695 -40.82 -9.24 34.31
CA ILE A 695 -41.30 -9.24 35.70
C ILE A 695 -40.51 -8.15 36.45
N GLU A 696 -41.17 -7.39 37.33
CA GLU A 696 -40.49 -6.47 38.25
C GLU A 696 -39.42 -7.25 39.04
N GLY A 697 -38.13 -6.96 38.77
CA GLY A 697 -36.98 -7.61 39.40
C GLY A 697 -36.11 -8.49 38.48
N SER A 698 -36.50 -8.77 37.24
CA SER A 698 -35.62 -9.45 36.26
C SER A 698 -34.68 -8.46 35.60
N LEU A 699 -33.38 -8.78 35.51
CA LEU A 699 -32.42 -7.98 34.74
C LEU A 699 -32.73 -8.09 33.24
N ALA A 700 -32.88 -6.94 32.58
CA ALA A 700 -32.99 -6.87 31.13
C ALA A 700 -31.63 -7.15 30.49
N GLN A 701 -31.63 -7.74 29.29
CA GLN A 701 -30.40 -7.90 28.53
C GLN A 701 -30.11 -6.62 27.74
N LYS A 702 -29.00 -5.96 28.06
CA LYS A 702 -28.54 -4.80 27.31
C LYS A 702 -28.24 -5.17 25.85
N VAL A 703 -28.89 -4.49 24.91
CA VAL A 703 -28.70 -4.67 23.46
C VAL A 703 -27.99 -3.47 22.85
N ILE A 704 -26.88 -3.69 22.15
CA ILE A 704 -26.20 -2.66 21.36
C ILE A 704 -26.58 -2.88 19.90
N LEU A 705 -27.35 -1.94 19.34
CA LEU A 705 -27.73 -1.94 17.93
C LEU A 705 -26.80 -0.99 17.17
N THR A 706 -25.93 -1.56 16.34
CA THR A 706 -25.01 -0.81 15.48
C THR A 706 -25.54 -0.84 14.06
N ASP A 707 -25.97 0.32 13.56
CA ASP A 707 -26.44 0.48 12.20
C ASP A 707 -25.27 0.83 11.27
N LEU A 708 -24.98 -0.09 10.36
CA LEU A 708 -23.80 -0.07 9.49
C LEU A 708 -24.04 0.59 8.14
N ARG A 709 -25.25 1.10 7.85
CA ARG A 709 -25.59 1.62 6.52
C ARG A 709 -24.92 2.97 6.28
N GLU A 710 -24.33 3.13 5.08
CA GLU A 710 -23.81 4.41 4.59
C GLU A 710 -24.88 5.34 4.01
N GLU A 711 -26.01 4.77 3.62
CA GLU A 711 -27.13 5.46 3.01
C GLU A 711 -28.08 6.05 4.07
N ALA A 712 -28.58 7.26 3.82
CA ALA A 712 -29.61 7.87 4.66
C ALA A 712 -30.93 7.10 4.51
N ALA A 713 -31.54 6.78 5.64
CA ALA A 713 -32.84 6.12 5.68
C ALA A 713 -33.85 6.92 6.50
N VAL A 714 -35.12 6.70 6.21
CA VAL A 714 -36.25 7.29 6.93
C VAL A 714 -37.35 6.25 7.07
N TYR A 715 -38.12 6.30 8.14
CA TYR A 715 -39.30 5.47 8.33
C TYR A 715 -40.55 6.30 8.05
N ILE A 716 -41.45 5.77 7.23
CA ILE A 716 -42.76 6.34 6.91
C ILE A 716 -43.79 5.26 7.25
N ASP A 717 -44.69 5.56 8.19
CA ASP A 717 -45.70 4.63 8.71
C ASP A 717 -45.11 3.26 9.10
N GLY A 718 -44.02 3.31 9.87
CA GLY A 718 -43.34 2.09 10.33
C GLY A 718 -42.48 1.36 9.29
N THR A 719 -42.50 1.79 8.04
CA THR A 719 -41.78 1.16 6.92
C THR A 719 -40.53 1.96 6.53
N PRO A 720 -39.35 1.32 6.38
CA PRO A 720 -38.12 2.00 5.98
C PRO A 720 -38.08 2.33 4.48
N PHE A 721 -37.57 3.52 4.17
CA PHE A 721 -37.31 4.05 2.84
C PHE A 721 -35.87 4.61 2.77
N VAL A 722 -35.29 4.59 1.57
CA VAL A 722 -33.98 5.18 1.27
C VAL A 722 -34.00 6.04 0.03
N ILE A 723 -33.08 6.99 -0.03
CA ILE A 723 -32.95 7.89 -1.17
C ILE A 723 -32.28 7.14 -2.34
N ARG A 724 -32.78 7.37 -3.55
CA ARG A 724 -32.24 6.90 -4.83
C ARG A 724 -32.28 8.03 -5.86
N GLU A 725 -31.44 7.93 -6.90
CA GLU A 725 -31.59 8.78 -8.08
C GLU A 725 -32.69 8.18 -8.98
N LEU A 726 -33.53 9.04 -9.56
CA LEU A 726 -34.66 8.60 -10.40
C LEU A 726 -34.20 7.75 -11.59
N ASN A 727 -33.09 8.14 -12.23
CA ASN A 727 -32.48 7.44 -13.36
C ASN A 727 -31.63 6.22 -12.95
N LYS A 728 -31.41 6.02 -11.64
CA LYS A 728 -30.70 4.85 -11.08
C LYS A 728 -31.43 4.32 -9.84
N PRO A 729 -32.66 3.84 -10.00
CA PRO A 729 -33.54 3.53 -8.86
C PRO A 729 -33.12 2.26 -8.09
N VAL A 730 -32.17 1.48 -8.62
CA VAL A 730 -31.57 0.31 -7.94
C VAL A 730 -30.23 0.65 -7.30
N ASP A 731 -29.47 1.60 -7.87
CA ASP A 731 -28.13 1.92 -7.40
C ASP A 731 -28.19 2.66 -6.07
N THR A 732 -27.35 2.24 -5.13
CA THR A 732 -27.25 2.90 -3.83
C THR A 732 -26.60 4.26 -3.98
N LEU A 733 -27.20 5.30 -3.38
CA LEU A 733 -26.60 6.63 -3.28
C LEU A 733 -25.43 6.59 -2.29
N LYS A 734 -24.22 6.71 -2.81
CA LYS A 734 -22.97 6.52 -2.05
C LYS A 734 -22.44 7.86 -1.55
N HIS A 735 -22.19 7.96 -0.25
CA HIS A 735 -21.55 9.11 0.37
C HIS A 735 -20.14 8.73 0.84
N VAL A 736 -19.15 8.88 -0.06
CA VAL A 736 -17.78 8.44 0.22
C VAL A 736 -17.21 9.15 1.45
N GLY A 737 -17.05 8.39 2.54
CA GLY A 737 -16.43 8.87 3.79
C GLY A 737 -17.32 9.71 4.70
N ILE A 738 -18.64 9.54 4.59
CA ILE A 738 -19.58 10.11 5.55
C ILE A 738 -19.38 9.50 6.95
N THR A 739 -19.48 10.32 8.00
CA THR A 739 -19.43 9.85 9.39
C THR A 739 -20.83 9.70 9.95
N GLY A 740 -20.99 8.89 11.00
CA GLY A 740 -22.28 8.68 11.69
C GLY A 740 -23.02 9.99 12.01
N PRO A 741 -22.39 10.98 12.68
CA PRO A 741 -23.05 12.25 12.99
C PRO A 741 -23.49 13.06 11.77
N VAL A 742 -22.70 13.04 10.69
CA VAL A 742 -23.06 13.73 9.44
C VAL A 742 -24.25 13.04 8.76
N LEU A 743 -24.30 11.71 8.83
CA LEU A 743 -25.39 10.92 8.29
C LEU A 743 -26.69 11.13 9.07
N GLU A 744 -26.63 11.18 10.41
CA GLU A 744 -27.78 11.51 11.26
C GLU A 744 -28.33 12.92 10.97
N LEU A 745 -27.46 13.92 10.78
CA LEU A 745 -27.88 15.26 10.37
C LEU A 745 -28.49 15.28 8.96
N MET A 746 -28.04 14.40 8.07
CA MET A 746 -28.62 14.24 6.74
C MET A 746 -30.00 13.59 6.80
N GLU A 747 -30.22 12.61 7.69
CA GLU A 747 -31.53 11.99 7.93
C GLU A 747 -32.53 12.96 8.56
N ALA A 748 -32.08 13.81 9.49
CA ALA A 748 -32.91 14.87 10.06
C ALA A 748 -33.39 15.86 8.98
N ARG A 749 -32.47 16.32 8.13
CA ARG A 749 -32.81 17.21 7.00
C ARG A 749 -33.69 16.52 5.95
N LEU A 750 -33.47 15.22 5.70
CA LEU A 750 -34.33 14.42 4.84
C LEU A 750 -35.77 14.40 5.37
N LYS A 751 -35.96 14.20 6.68
CA LYS A 751 -37.27 14.28 7.32
C LYS A 751 -37.90 15.66 7.14
N GLU A 752 -37.15 16.74 7.35
CA GLU A 752 -37.64 18.11 7.15
C GLU A 752 -38.09 18.37 5.70
N ASP A 753 -37.34 17.88 4.72
CA ASP A 753 -37.69 17.98 3.30
C ASP A 753 -38.99 17.22 3.00
N ILE A 754 -39.16 16.00 3.53
CA ILE A 754 -40.38 15.20 3.40
C ILE A 754 -41.57 15.95 3.99
N VAL A 755 -41.44 16.43 5.23
CA VAL A 755 -42.50 17.18 5.93
C VAL A 755 -42.87 18.46 5.17
N SER A 756 -41.89 19.10 4.52
CA SER A 756 -42.12 20.28 3.69
C SER A 756 -42.84 19.95 2.39
N GLU A 757 -42.49 18.84 1.73
CA GLU A 757 -43.14 18.38 0.50
C GLU A 757 -44.60 18.01 0.77
N ILE A 758 -44.89 17.20 1.80
CA ILE A 758 -46.27 16.79 2.14
C ILE A 758 -47.15 17.98 2.51
N ARG A 759 -46.62 19.01 3.18
CA ARG A 759 -47.37 20.24 3.49
C ARG A 759 -47.78 21.00 2.23
N ARG A 760 -46.94 20.98 1.19
CA ARG A 760 -47.21 21.67 -0.09
C ARG A 760 -48.17 20.87 -0.99
N SER A 761 -48.09 19.54 -0.94
CA SER A 761 -48.85 18.64 -1.81
C SER A 761 -50.19 18.17 -1.22
N GLY A 762 -50.56 18.65 -0.03
CA GLY A 762 -51.79 18.27 0.67
C GLY A 762 -51.75 16.85 1.23
N GLY A 763 -50.58 16.42 1.73
CA GLY A 763 -50.35 15.12 2.35
C GLY A 763 -49.89 14.03 1.39
N ARG A 764 -49.74 14.31 0.09
CA ARG A 764 -49.38 13.28 -0.91
C ARG A 764 -47.92 13.32 -1.32
N MET A 765 -47.25 12.18 -1.37
CA MET A 765 -45.85 12.11 -1.81
C MET A 765 -45.63 10.99 -2.82
N LEU A 766 -44.76 11.24 -3.80
CA LEU A 766 -44.35 10.26 -4.79
C LEU A 766 -43.17 9.42 -4.25
N LEU A 767 -43.38 8.11 -4.20
CA LEU A 767 -42.44 7.09 -3.70
C LEU A 767 -42.20 6.00 -4.76
N HIS A 768 -41.12 5.23 -4.59
CA HIS A 768 -40.80 4.05 -5.39
C HIS A 768 -40.95 2.76 -4.57
N ARG A 769 -41.44 1.70 -5.22
CA ARG A 769 -41.35 0.32 -4.72
C ARG A 769 -40.98 -0.63 -5.86
N GLU A 770 -40.50 -1.80 -5.50
CA GLU A 770 -40.35 -2.90 -6.45
C GLU A 770 -41.60 -3.77 -6.42
N GLU A 771 -42.07 -4.18 -7.60
CA GLU A 771 -43.09 -5.20 -7.75
C GLU A 771 -42.49 -6.37 -8.51
N TYR A 772 -42.65 -7.57 -7.96
CA TYR A 772 -42.23 -8.81 -8.60
C TYR A 772 -43.37 -9.34 -9.45
N ASP A 773 -43.10 -9.59 -10.72
CA ASP A 773 -44.00 -10.28 -11.62
C ASP A 773 -43.69 -11.79 -11.60
N PRO A 774 -44.57 -12.64 -11.03
CA PRO A 774 -44.37 -14.07 -10.99
C PRO A 774 -44.36 -14.74 -12.37
N ALA A 775 -44.97 -14.11 -13.38
CA ALA A 775 -45.07 -14.67 -14.72
C ALA A 775 -43.76 -14.50 -15.52
N SER A 776 -43.05 -13.37 -15.33
CA SER A 776 -41.77 -13.08 -16.00
C SER A 776 -40.54 -13.37 -15.14
N ASN A 777 -40.71 -13.65 -13.85
CA ASN A 777 -39.63 -13.79 -12.86
C ASN A 777 -38.70 -12.55 -12.83
N GLN A 778 -39.27 -11.38 -13.10
CA GLN A 778 -38.57 -10.09 -13.11
C GLN A 778 -39.23 -9.13 -12.11
N SER A 779 -38.41 -8.31 -11.47
CA SER A 779 -38.85 -7.22 -10.62
C SER A 779 -38.82 -5.91 -11.42
N CYS A 780 -39.92 -5.16 -11.42
CA CYS A 780 -39.99 -3.81 -11.99
C CYS A 780 -40.07 -2.77 -10.88
N ILE A 781 -39.56 -1.56 -11.14
CA ILE A 781 -39.67 -0.45 -10.21
C ILE A 781 -40.83 0.42 -10.67
N ILE A 782 -41.73 0.69 -9.74
CA ILE A 782 -42.90 1.53 -10.02
C ILE A 782 -42.94 2.71 -9.07
N GLY A 783 -43.34 3.86 -9.62
CA GLY A 783 -43.70 5.04 -8.84
C GLY A 783 -45.16 4.99 -8.40
N TYR A 784 -45.41 5.35 -7.16
CA TYR A 784 -46.77 5.42 -6.60
C TYR A 784 -46.91 6.62 -5.67
N TRP A 785 -48.13 7.14 -5.56
CA TRP A 785 -48.48 8.23 -4.65
C TRP A 785 -49.03 7.66 -3.34
N GLU A 786 -48.52 8.15 -2.23
CA GLU A 786 -48.93 7.75 -0.89
C GLU A 786 -49.38 8.96 -0.06
N ASN A 787 -50.35 8.77 0.84
CA ASN A 787 -50.76 9.80 1.79
C ASN A 787 -49.92 9.65 3.08
N ILE A 788 -49.21 10.71 3.46
CA ILE A 788 -48.25 10.69 4.57
C ILE A 788 -48.57 11.83 5.54
N SER A 789 -48.69 11.52 6.83
CA SER A 789 -48.73 12.53 7.90
C SER A 789 -47.31 12.87 8.38
N ALA A 790 -47.12 14.07 8.91
CA ALA A 790 -45.84 14.49 9.48
C ALA A 790 -45.45 13.65 10.70
N ASP A 791 -46.42 13.16 11.47
CA ASP A 791 -46.21 12.36 12.68
C ASP A 791 -45.74 10.92 12.35
N ASP A 792 -45.98 10.47 11.12
CA ASP A 792 -45.63 9.12 10.65
C ASP A 792 -44.19 9.02 10.14
N VAL A 793 -43.47 10.15 10.05
CA VAL A 793 -42.10 10.22 9.53
C VAL A 793 -41.09 10.25 10.69
N LYS A 794 -40.24 9.23 10.78
CA LYS A 794 -39.20 9.11 11.83
C LYS A 794 -37.82 8.85 11.23
N THR A 795 -36.79 9.49 11.79
CA THR A 795 -35.41 9.09 11.51
C THR A 795 -35.04 7.81 12.28
N PRO A 796 -34.02 7.05 11.87
CA PRO A 796 -33.51 5.92 12.66
C PRO A 796 -33.16 6.32 14.10
N ALA A 797 -32.50 7.46 14.30
CA ALA A 797 -32.14 7.95 15.63
C ALA A 797 -33.39 8.23 16.51
N GLU A 798 -34.41 8.89 15.96
CA GLU A 798 -35.68 9.13 16.67
C GLU A 798 -36.43 7.83 16.99
N LEU A 799 -36.43 6.88 16.06
CA LEU A 799 -37.03 5.57 16.25
C LEU A 799 -36.41 4.85 17.45
N TYR A 800 -35.09 4.68 17.45
CA TYR A 800 -34.42 3.90 18.50
C TYR A 800 -34.34 4.65 19.83
N ALA A 801 -34.36 6.00 19.82
CA ALA A 801 -34.57 6.80 21.01
C ALA A 801 -35.96 6.54 21.62
N ALA A 802 -37.02 6.56 20.80
CA ALA A 802 -38.37 6.25 21.27
C ALA A 802 -38.49 4.82 21.82
N LEU A 803 -37.82 3.84 21.20
CA LEU A 803 -37.78 2.48 21.75
C LEU A 803 -37.07 2.42 23.11
N LYS A 804 -35.98 3.17 23.30
CA LYS A 804 -35.34 3.27 24.61
C LYS A 804 -36.30 3.87 25.65
N ASP A 805 -37.04 4.91 25.29
CA ASP A 805 -38.03 5.57 26.16
C ASP A 805 -39.23 4.65 26.47
N GLU A 806 -39.57 3.72 25.59
CA GLU A 806 -40.56 2.65 25.82
C GLU A 806 -40.08 1.57 26.84
N GLY A 807 -38.86 1.71 27.39
CA GLY A 807 -38.31 0.87 28.45
C GLY A 807 -37.48 -0.32 27.98
N TYR A 808 -36.96 -0.30 26.74
CA TYR A 808 -35.98 -1.28 26.27
C TYR A 808 -34.57 -0.88 26.69
N ASP A 809 -33.82 -1.80 27.33
CA ASP A 809 -32.41 -1.62 27.68
C ASP A 809 -31.54 -1.77 26.43
N MET A 810 -31.41 -0.68 25.66
CA MET A 810 -30.65 -0.66 24.43
C MET A 810 -29.84 0.62 24.21
N THR A 811 -28.79 0.48 23.39
CA THR A 811 -28.00 1.58 22.86
C THR A 811 -27.98 1.51 21.34
N TYR A 812 -28.38 2.59 20.67
CA TYR A 812 -28.27 2.74 19.22
C TYR A 812 -26.99 3.47 18.84
N ARG A 813 -26.31 3.02 17.77
CA ARG A 813 -25.12 3.67 17.21
C ARG A 813 -25.17 3.64 15.69
N ARG A 814 -24.80 4.75 15.05
CA ARG A 814 -24.65 4.87 13.59
C ARG A 814 -23.17 4.82 13.20
N ILE A 815 -22.73 3.74 12.58
CA ILE A 815 -21.34 3.54 12.13
C ILE A 815 -21.36 3.13 10.66
N PRO A 816 -21.46 4.09 9.72
CA PRO A 816 -21.57 3.77 8.29
C PRO A 816 -20.31 3.01 7.83
N LEU A 817 -20.50 1.76 7.38
CA LEU A 817 -19.47 0.99 6.69
C LEU A 817 -19.75 1.11 5.19
N ALA A 818 -18.82 1.71 4.46
CA ALA A 818 -19.01 1.92 3.04
C ALA A 818 -19.01 0.58 2.28
N GLY A 819 -19.99 0.40 1.39
CA GLY A 819 -20.09 -0.80 0.56
C GLY A 819 -18.97 -0.90 -0.48
N GLU A 820 -18.56 0.25 -1.03
CA GLU A 820 -17.64 0.36 -2.17
C GLU A 820 -16.47 1.34 -1.93
N ARG A 821 -16.21 1.74 -0.69
CA ARG A 821 -14.96 2.47 -0.35
C ARG A 821 -13.90 1.49 0.14
N GLU A 822 -12.66 1.92 -0.02
CA GLU A 822 -11.52 1.47 0.79
C GLU A 822 -11.97 1.27 2.24
N ALA A 823 -11.93 0.04 2.75
CA ALA A 823 -12.20 -0.22 4.16
C ALA A 823 -11.18 0.60 4.96
N LEU A 824 -11.63 1.58 5.75
CA LEU A 824 -10.70 2.35 6.54
C LEU A 824 -10.49 1.69 7.88
N ALA A 825 -9.24 1.75 8.33
CA ALA A 825 -8.91 1.32 9.68
C ALA A 825 -9.69 2.13 10.74
N SER A 826 -10.05 3.38 10.45
CA SER A 826 -10.90 4.21 11.32
C SER A 826 -12.32 3.67 11.49
N ASP A 827 -12.84 2.96 10.50
CA ASP A 827 -14.21 2.41 10.55
C ASP A 827 -14.24 1.24 11.54
N VAL A 828 -13.15 0.45 11.57
CA VAL A 828 -12.96 -0.63 12.54
C VAL A 828 -12.74 -0.07 13.95
N ASP A 829 -12.00 1.03 14.09
CA ASP A 829 -11.82 1.71 15.38
C ASP A 829 -13.15 2.15 15.99
N ALA A 830 -14.05 2.72 15.17
CA ALA A 830 -15.38 3.12 15.63
C ALA A 830 -16.16 1.96 16.26
N ILE A 831 -16.00 0.74 15.72
CA ILE A 831 -16.60 -0.48 16.27
C ILE A 831 -15.85 -0.94 17.53
N GLN A 832 -14.51 -0.91 17.54
CA GLN A 832 -13.69 -1.38 18.67
C GLN A 832 -13.84 -0.54 19.94
N TYR A 833 -13.99 0.78 19.82
CA TYR A 833 -14.18 1.67 20.98
C TYR A 833 -15.54 1.53 21.67
N CYS A 834 -16.39 0.60 21.21
CA CYS A 834 -17.68 0.28 21.82
C CYS A 834 -17.58 -0.58 23.11
N LYS A 835 -16.53 -0.42 23.92
CA LYS A 835 -16.48 -1.04 25.27
C LYS A 835 -17.36 -0.24 26.22
N ASP A 836 -18.15 -0.95 27.03
CA ASP A 836 -18.85 -0.36 28.17
C ASP A 836 -17.84 0.12 29.23
N GLU A 837 -18.17 1.22 29.91
CA GLU A 837 -17.60 1.55 31.23
C GLU A 837 -17.97 0.49 32.27
#